data_AF-A0A941EBR1-F1
#
_entry.id   AF-A0A941EBR1-F1
#
_cell.length_a   1.000
_cell.length_b   1.000
_cell.length_c   1.000
_cell.angle_alpha   90.00
_cell.angle_beta   90.00
_cell.angle_gamma   90.00
#
_symmetry.space_group_name_H-M   'P 1'
#
loop_
_entity.id
_entity.type
_entity.pdbx_description
1 polymer ?
#
loop_
_entity_poly.entity_id
_entity_poly.type
_entity_poly.pdbx_seq_one_letter_code
_entity_poly.pdbx_strand_id
1 'polypeptide(L)'
;MRRTGGVAAVALLISVGSLVVPAAAHAASDTTFYVDDHNAAVTCSDSTSDSAVTPYCTIQAAVDVATSPGDTVIVAGGNYRWFSVTASGTAAAPITIEGAGGSMAAFVGAGGATNTVPAIAVSGASYVVVKNLSVEAEDNASAVAISNSSHITLDSSTIWQTNFSVGTADPSISVNSGSTAITISRNRITADYSTGAIGVQGGSGDVITTNAVFDSRQGPAITLNQAPDSDVTSNGVANSCGQAVAVTNGSTSASIENNLLQAMTGTSTSAGSCDISGSAASTVLVDGTSTVGSVADYNDVSSPQGASTLYSWAGVAYPSLSALSTATGQGAHDLDNTSRNLIDDANSDAPGELTTDINGNPRVDDPNIANTGAGTYSYYDRGATETEDPISVATAANWPTLMPSGSAGTFTAAVSDGWSDTAITGCVYDFGDGTGTTSVSPAGGNCTAQHTYGEGASSRTIKLTVVASDGYSTTKTSSVALGVGGDLVASLDVGRAGARTVDVTNVGSHGWNLVTCTFNFGDGTEQTVQGGGCGIGTDYSHFYQNVGTYTVTVTVTDSDGQVATSSGNFTATGDFYTPLTSPVRVLDTRHATGVPTAAKVPSGGTIRLKLAGADSVPTDAAAVVLNVTETNSTGGGFITVYPGLTTVPTSSSLNFGAGQTVANTVIVKLGTDGTINLRNSSTGSIDLIADLEGYYAVDGSSFISSSPVRELDTRATHTTLKAGATVKVNLGIGIPATTAATLNITATNATRGGNITAFADDVSEPSSSNLNFGPGQTVANEAVVHVGADGGVELENNSPGTVDLIVDFTGSFSSGPTVGFAYVPIDPVRVLDTRQPAAQLSVGGKMVSGALPADTTGMLEFPGAPPFGGPATPRAIAANVTVTRPTAGGYIVTYPDDISGVPNSSTLNFGKGSTVANATNVAIAQAAVNGIDLYNGSPGSVQLVVDVDGYYA
;
A
#
# COMPACT_ATOMS: atom_id res chain seq x y z
N MET A 1 -53.34 -38.16 -86.83
CA MET A 1 -52.55 -38.32 -88.08
C MET A 1 -51.27 -37.49 -87.96
N ARG A 2 -50.15 -38.03 -88.44
CA ARG A 2 -48.81 -37.43 -88.47
C ARG A 2 -48.72 -36.25 -89.45
N ARG A 3 -47.79 -35.32 -89.15
CA ARG A 3 -47.08 -34.34 -90.01
C ARG A 3 -47.88 -33.09 -90.46
N THR A 4 -47.35 -31.87 -90.59
CA THR A 4 -46.03 -31.22 -90.36
C THR A 4 -46.20 -29.72 -90.64
N GLY A 5 -45.45 -28.86 -89.92
CA GLY A 5 -44.76 -27.69 -90.50
C GLY A 5 -45.50 -26.33 -90.53
N GLY A 6 -44.89 -25.32 -89.88
CA GLY A 6 -45.25 -23.91 -90.02
C GLY A 6 -44.39 -23.01 -89.12
N VAL A 7 -43.40 -22.36 -89.73
CA VAL A 7 -42.35 -21.52 -89.14
C VAL A 7 -42.86 -20.14 -88.71
N ALA A 8 -42.35 -19.58 -87.60
CA ALA A 8 -42.37 -18.13 -87.35
C ALA A 8 -41.06 -17.69 -86.65
N ALA A 9 -40.50 -16.60 -87.16
CA ALA A 9 -39.16 -16.09 -86.90
C ALA A 9 -38.98 -15.48 -85.49
N VAL A 10 -37.82 -15.74 -84.89
CA VAL A 10 -37.32 -15.10 -83.67
C VAL A 10 -36.41 -13.93 -84.07
N ALA A 11 -36.72 -12.72 -83.58
CA ALA A 11 -35.84 -11.57 -83.66
C ALA A 11 -34.85 -11.61 -82.48
N LEU A 12 -33.58 -11.75 -82.82
CA LEU A 12 -32.42 -11.82 -81.93
C LEU A 12 -32.05 -10.39 -81.49
N LEU A 13 -32.28 -10.06 -80.21
CA LEU A 13 -31.74 -8.87 -79.57
C LEU A 13 -30.29 -9.15 -79.16
N ILE A 14 -29.37 -8.43 -79.77
CA ILE A 14 -27.93 -8.45 -79.47
C ILE A 14 -27.71 -7.71 -78.14
N SER A 15 -27.63 -8.45 -77.04
CA SER A 15 -26.94 -7.99 -75.83
C SER A 15 -25.44 -8.17 -76.07
N VAL A 16 -24.68 -7.09 -75.95
CA VAL A 16 -23.21 -7.12 -75.97
C VAL A 16 -22.76 -8.02 -74.82
N GLY A 17 -22.38 -9.26 -75.14
CA GLY A 17 -21.69 -10.13 -74.21
C GLY A 17 -20.34 -9.51 -73.93
N SER A 18 -20.15 -8.99 -72.73
CA SER A 18 -18.80 -8.88 -72.18
C SER A 18 -18.25 -10.30 -72.18
N LEU A 19 -17.29 -10.57 -73.07
CA LEU A 19 -16.40 -11.71 -72.93
C LEU A 19 -15.85 -11.64 -71.50
N VAL A 20 -16.33 -12.51 -70.61
CA VAL A 20 -15.51 -12.94 -69.48
C VAL A 20 -14.41 -13.75 -70.13
N VAL A 21 -13.30 -13.06 -70.44
CA VAL A 21 -12.02 -13.72 -70.62
C VAL A 21 -11.83 -14.51 -69.32
N PRO A 22 -11.66 -15.85 -69.34
CA PRO A 22 -11.23 -16.53 -68.14
C PRO A 22 -9.94 -15.83 -67.73
N ALA A 23 -9.92 -15.18 -66.57
CA ALA A 23 -8.67 -14.70 -66.00
C ALA A 23 -7.74 -15.91 -66.08
N ALA A 24 -6.61 -15.77 -66.78
CA ALA A 24 -5.64 -16.84 -66.86
C ALA A 24 -5.40 -17.29 -65.42
N ALA A 25 -5.63 -18.58 -65.14
CA ALA A 25 -5.25 -19.16 -63.86
C ALA A 25 -3.78 -18.83 -63.67
N HIS A 26 -3.48 -17.83 -62.85
CA HIS A 26 -2.12 -17.55 -62.44
C HIS A 26 -1.70 -18.82 -61.69
N ALA A 27 -0.61 -19.44 -62.12
CA ALA A 27 -0.01 -20.50 -61.34
C ALA A 27 0.23 -19.95 -59.92
N ALA A 28 -0.08 -20.73 -58.89
CA ALA A 28 0.19 -20.32 -57.52
C ALA A 28 1.66 -19.87 -57.41
N SER A 29 1.88 -18.68 -56.87
CA SER A 29 3.21 -18.20 -56.52
C SER A 29 3.27 -18.09 -55.00
N ASP A 30 4.27 -18.73 -54.39
CA ASP A 30 4.55 -18.56 -52.97
C ASP A 30 5.47 -17.34 -52.78
N THR A 31 5.05 -16.20 -53.32
CA THR A 31 5.85 -14.97 -53.24
C THR A 31 5.61 -14.30 -51.89
N THR A 32 6.68 -14.01 -51.17
CA THR A 32 6.61 -13.29 -49.90
C THR A 32 7.00 -11.83 -50.09
N PHE A 33 6.10 -10.92 -49.73
CA PHE A 33 6.32 -9.49 -49.68
C PHE A 33 6.52 -9.06 -48.23
N TYR A 34 7.44 -8.13 -47.99
CA TYR A 34 7.80 -7.68 -46.63
C TYR A 34 7.45 -6.21 -46.46
N VAL A 35 6.93 -5.83 -45.29
CA VAL A 35 6.60 -4.44 -44.93
C VAL A 35 7.37 -4.05 -43.66
N ASP A 36 8.20 -3.00 -43.71
CA ASP A 36 8.96 -2.48 -42.56
C ASP A 36 9.47 -1.06 -42.82
N ASP A 37 8.83 -0.05 -42.22
CA ASP A 37 9.27 1.36 -42.20
C ASP A 37 9.77 1.81 -40.82
N HIS A 38 9.80 0.91 -39.82
CA HIS A 38 10.11 1.23 -38.42
C HIS A 38 11.51 0.76 -37.98
N ASN A 39 12.15 -0.14 -38.74
CA ASN A 39 13.51 -0.55 -38.50
C ASN A 39 14.51 0.39 -39.20
N ALA A 40 15.23 1.19 -38.41
CA ALA A 40 16.23 2.13 -38.92
C ALA A 40 17.40 1.48 -39.69
N ALA A 41 17.55 0.15 -39.64
CA ALA A 41 18.58 -0.60 -40.36
C ALA A 41 18.17 -0.97 -41.80
N VAL A 42 16.90 -0.79 -42.19
CA VAL A 42 16.41 -1.07 -43.55
C VAL A 42 15.90 0.21 -44.21
N THR A 43 15.96 0.27 -45.54
CA THR A 43 15.38 1.37 -46.32
C THR A 43 14.21 0.82 -47.13
N CYS A 44 12.99 1.25 -46.78
CA CYS A 44 11.77 0.79 -47.44
C CYS A 44 11.46 1.60 -48.73
N SER A 45 10.68 1.01 -49.64
CA SER A 45 10.16 1.70 -50.84
C SER A 45 8.83 1.11 -51.31
N ASP A 46 7.81 1.93 -51.44
CA ASP A 46 6.49 1.52 -51.98
C ASP A 46 6.47 1.36 -53.51
N SER A 47 7.58 1.65 -54.20
CA SER A 47 7.63 1.65 -55.68
C SER A 47 8.64 0.68 -56.29
N THR A 48 9.58 0.17 -55.49
CA THR A 48 10.73 -0.62 -55.97
C THR A 48 11.14 -1.74 -55.00
N SER A 49 10.22 -2.27 -54.19
CA SER A 49 10.51 -3.33 -53.21
C SER A 49 10.47 -4.73 -53.84
N ASP A 50 11.46 -5.58 -53.53
CA ASP A 50 11.56 -6.96 -54.04
C ASP A 50 12.09 -7.98 -53.00
N SER A 51 12.34 -7.59 -51.75
CA SER A 51 12.88 -8.50 -50.72
C SER A 51 12.73 -7.98 -49.28
N ALA A 52 13.05 -8.82 -48.29
CA ALA A 52 13.18 -8.43 -46.88
C ALA A 52 14.29 -7.39 -46.61
N VAL A 53 15.22 -7.18 -47.55
CA VAL A 53 16.31 -6.20 -47.44
C VAL A 53 15.84 -4.80 -47.87
N THR A 54 14.84 -4.75 -48.75
CA THR A 54 14.23 -3.55 -49.34
C THR A 54 12.71 -3.67 -49.25
N PRO A 55 12.12 -3.66 -48.04
CA PRO A 55 10.69 -3.91 -47.85
C PRO A 55 9.80 -2.75 -48.37
N TYR A 56 8.50 -3.00 -48.50
CA TYR A 56 7.50 -1.95 -48.68
C TYR A 56 7.41 -1.09 -47.42
N CYS A 57 7.11 0.20 -47.58
CA CYS A 57 6.88 1.09 -46.44
C CYS A 57 5.44 0.95 -45.92
N THR A 58 4.48 0.64 -46.79
CA THR A 58 3.07 0.52 -46.41
C THR A 58 2.50 -0.85 -46.73
N ILE A 59 1.54 -1.29 -45.89
CA ILE A 59 0.82 -2.56 -46.10
C ILE A 59 0.06 -2.53 -47.42
N GLN A 60 -0.60 -1.40 -47.74
CA GLN A 60 -1.37 -1.28 -48.99
C GLN A 60 -0.49 -1.50 -50.23
N ALA A 61 0.72 -0.94 -50.28
CA ALA A 61 1.59 -1.11 -51.44
C ALA A 61 2.02 -2.58 -51.64
N ALA A 62 2.26 -3.32 -50.55
CA ALA A 62 2.53 -4.75 -50.61
C ALA A 62 1.29 -5.57 -51.01
N VAL A 63 0.12 -5.22 -50.48
CA VAL A 63 -1.16 -5.87 -50.82
C VAL A 63 -1.55 -5.63 -52.29
N ASP A 64 -1.27 -4.45 -52.85
CA ASP A 64 -1.55 -4.10 -54.25
C ASP A 64 -0.77 -4.97 -55.25
N VAL A 65 0.37 -5.52 -54.84
CA VAL A 65 1.18 -6.42 -55.67
C VAL A 65 0.98 -7.89 -55.35
N ALA A 66 0.53 -8.23 -54.13
CA ALA A 66 0.16 -9.57 -53.69
C ALA A 66 -1.18 -10.01 -54.32
N THR A 67 -1.14 -10.27 -55.62
CA THR A 67 -2.33 -10.50 -56.45
C THR A 67 -2.50 -11.95 -56.90
N SER A 68 -1.51 -12.81 -56.66
CA SER A 68 -1.54 -14.21 -57.07
C SER A 68 -1.92 -15.13 -55.90
N PRO A 69 -2.66 -16.24 -56.14
CA PRO A 69 -2.92 -17.22 -55.10
C PRO A 69 -1.64 -17.79 -54.47
N GLY A 70 -1.56 -17.78 -53.13
CA GLY A 70 -0.39 -18.21 -52.35
C GLY A 70 0.52 -17.06 -51.90
N ASP A 71 0.35 -15.86 -52.47
CA ASP A 71 1.16 -14.70 -52.07
C ASP A 71 0.94 -14.36 -50.58
N THR A 72 2.04 -14.03 -49.91
CA THR A 72 2.05 -13.70 -48.48
C THR A 72 2.65 -12.32 -48.24
N VAL A 73 1.98 -11.47 -47.46
CA VAL A 73 2.48 -10.18 -46.99
C VAL A 73 2.85 -10.30 -45.51
N ILE A 74 4.14 -10.18 -45.20
CA ILE A 74 4.67 -10.22 -43.83
C ILE A 74 4.91 -8.79 -43.34
N VAL A 75 4.27 -8.42 -42.23
CA VAL A 75 4.31 -7.06 -41.67
C VAL A 75 5.17 -7.04 -40.40
N ALA A 76 6.25 -6.27 -40.41
CA ALA A 76 7.09 -6.08 -39.23
C ALA A 76 6.37 -5.33 -38.10
N GLY A 77 6.95 -5.32 -36.89
CA GLY A 77 6.39 -4.56 -35.77
C GLY A 77 6.49 -3.05 -36.00
N GLY A 78 5.40 -2.32 -35.82
CA GLY A 78 5.30 -0.90 -36.15
C GLY A 78 3.87 -0.38 -36.19
N ASN A 79 3.68 0.91 -36.47
CA ASN A 79 2.36 1.54 -36.64
C ASN A 79 2.08 1.83 -38.11
N TYR A 80 1.04 1.21 -38.67
CA TYR A 80 0.68 1.27 -40.08
C TYR A 80 -0.71 1.88 -40.28
N ARG A 81 -0.88 2.50 -41.45
CA ARG A 81 -2.19 2.98 -41.90
C ARG A 81 -3.11 1.84 -42.32
N TRP A 82 -4.40 2.14 -42.41
CA TRP A 82 -5.43 1.25 -42.92
C TRP A 82 -5.12 0.74 -44.34
N PHE A 83 -5.64 -0.44 -44.67
CA PHE A 83 -5.47 -1.05 -45.99
C PHE A 83 -6.71 -1.84 -46.43
N SER A 84 -6.77 -2.13 -47.72
CA SER A 84 -7.84 -2.87 -48.37
C SER A 84 -7.31 -4.01 -49.23
N VAL A 85 -7.99 -5.15 -49.17
CA VAL A 85 -7.70 -6.35 -49.94
C VAL A 85 -8.83 -6.61 -50.93
N THR A 86 -8.49 -6.67 -52.22
CA THR A 86 -9.43 -6.97 -53.30
C THR A 86 -9.00 -8.17 -54.16
N ALA A 87 -7.78 -8.68 -53.95
CA ALA A 87 -7.26 -9.85 -54.64
C ALA A 87 -7.81 -11.14 -54.00
N SER A 88 -7.89 -12.21 -54.79
CA SER A 88 -8.41 -13.51 -54.34
C SER A 88 -7.37 -14.61 -54.46
N GLY A 89 -7.29 -15.46 -53.44
CA GLY A 89 -6.53 -16.71 -53.49
C GLY A 89 -7.38 -17.88 -53.98
N THR A 90 -6.96 -19.08 -53.60
CA THR A 90 -7.73 -20.33 -53.79
C THR A 90 -7.75 -21.13 -52.51
N ALA A 91 -8.64 -22.13 -52.40
CA ALA A 91 -8.72 -23.01 -51.24
C ALA A 91 -7.37 -23.68 -50.87
N ALA A 92 -6.52 -23.98 -51.86
CA ALA A 92 -5.22 -24.60 -51.64
C ALA A 92 -4.08 -23.59 -51.43
N ALA A 93 -4.30 -22.32 -51.78
CA ALA A 93 -3.29 -21.26 -51.76
C ALA A 93 -3.99 -19.91 -51.51
N PRO A 94 -4.37 -19.61 -50.26
CA PRO A 94 -4.98 -18.33 -49.91
C PRO A 94 -3.95 -17.21 -50.01
N ILE A 95 -4.42 -15.98 -50.25
CA ILE A 95 -3.57 -14.79 -50.05
C ILE A 95 -3.50 -14.53 -48.55
N THR A 96 -2.29 -14.40 -47.99
CA THR A 96 -2.09 -14.27 -46.55
C THR A 96 -1.49 -12.91 -46.20
N ILE A 97 -2.06 -12.23 -45.21
CA ILE A 97 -1.49 -11.02 -44.60
C ILE A 97 -1.24 -11.34 -43.13
N GLU A 98 0.02 -11.32 -42.69
CA GLU A 98 0.40 -11.73 -41.35
C GLU A 98 1.46 -10.85 -40.67
N GLY A 99 1.36 -10.70 -39.35
CA GLY A 99 2.42 -10.12 -38.52
C GLY A 99 3.67 -10.99 -38.48
N ALA A 100 4.85 -10.37 -38.55
CA ALA A 100 6.14 -11.04 -38.63
C ALA A 100 6.40 -11.96 -37.43
N GLY A 101 6.83 -13.19 -37.72
CA GLY A 101 7.13 -14.19 -36.70
C GLY A 101 5.93 -14.64 -35.86
N GLY A 102 4.70 -14.39 -36.34
CA GLY A 102 3.48 -14.67 -35.58
C GLY A 102 3.19 -13.67 -34.46
N SER A 103 3.91 -12.54 -34.42
CA SER A 103 3.75 -11.51 -33.40
C SER A 103 2.66 -10.50 -33.77
N MET A 104 1.89 -10.05 -32.79
CA MET A 104 0.86 -9.02 -32.93
C MET A 104 1.41 -7.59 -32.81
N ALA A 105 2.72 -7.41 -33.06
CA ALA A 105 3.41 -6.13 -32.90
C ALA A 105 3.17 -5.13 -34.04
N ALA A 106 2.45 -5.53 -35.09
CA ALA A 106 2.04 -4.67 -36.19
C ALA A 106 0.67 -4.03 -35.87
N PHE A 107 0.67 -2.75 -35.54
CA PHE A 107 -0.51 -1.96 -35.22
C PHE A 107 -1.08 -1.32 -36.48
N VAL A 108 -2.34 -1.60 -36.83
CA VAL A 108 -3.02 -1.08 -38.02
C VAL A 108 -4.12 -0.13 -37.60
N GLY A 109 -4.10 1.10 -38.10
CA GLY A 109 -5.12 2.12 -37.82
C GLY A 109 -4.80 3.05 -36.63
N ALA A 110 -3.63 2.89 -35.99
CA ALA A 110 -3.14 3.75 -34.92
C ALA A 110 -2.84 5.19 -35.41
N GLY A 111 -3.39 6.23 -34.74
CA GLY A 111 -3.03 7.62 -35.09
C GLY A 111 -3.94 8.78 -34.67
N GLY A 112 -4.97 8.59 -33.83
CA GLY A 112 -5.75 9.72 -33.27
C GLY A 112 -6.54 10.55 -34.29
N ALA A 113 -6.82 9.99 -35.47
CA ALA A 113 -7.61 10.64 -36.52
C ALA A 113 -8.93 9.90 -36.66
N THR A 114 -10.05 10.64 -36.66
CA THR A 114 -11.39 10.10 -36.90
C THR A 114 -11.41 9.23 -38.16
N ASN A 115 -11.57 7.91 -38.03
CA ASN A 115 -11.51 6.99 -39.16
C ASN A 115 -12.88 6.90 -39.83
N THR A 116 -13.04 7.55 -40.98
CA THR A 116 -14.26 7.40 -41.80
C THR A 116 -14.29 6.12 -42.65
N VAL A 117 -13.24 5.30 -42.54
CA VAL A 117 -13.04 4.05 -43.28
C VAL A 117 -12.51 2.96 -42.35
N PRO A 118 -12.78 1.66 -42.63
CA PRO A 118 -12.26 0.57 -41.82
C PRO A 118 -10.74 0.50 -41.81
N ALA A 119 -10.15 0.04 -40.69
CA ALA A 119 -8.71 -0.18 -40.59
C ALA A 119 -8.25 -1.32 -41.51
N ILE A 120 -9.07 -2.38 -41.62
CA ILE A 120 -8.92 -3.44 -42.61
C ILE A 120 -10.23 -3.60 -43.38
N ALA A 121 -10.17 -3.47 -44.70
CA ALA A 121 -11.30 -3.74 -45.58
C ALA A 121 -11.01 -4.92 -46.51
N VAL A 122 -11.87 -5.94 -46.53
CA VAL A 122 -11.82 -7.01 -47.52
C VAL A 122 -13.07 -6.88 -48.40
N SER A 123 -12.87 -6.64 -49.69
CA SER A 123 -13.98 -6.30 -50.60
C SER A 123 -13.87 -7.04 -51.92
N GLY A 124 -14.89 -7.84 -52.26
CA GLY A 124 -14.94 -8.56 -53.53
C GLY A 124 -13.88 -9.66 -53.67
N ALA A 125 -13.33 -10.14 -52.55
CA ALA A 125 -12.21 -11.08 -52.51
C ALA A 125 -12.66 -12.48 -52.08
N SER A 126 -11.84 -13.49 -52.34
CA SER A 126 -12.05 -14.83 -51.80
C SER A 126 -10.77 -15.56 -51.42
N TYR A 127 -10.83 -16.43 -50.43
CA TYR A 127 -9.66 -17.16 -49.90
C TYR A 127 -8.54 -16.22 -49.47
N VAL A 128 -8.85 -15.35 -48.50
CA VAL A 128 -7.91 -14.42 -47.88
C VAL A 128 -7.78 -14.76 -46.39
N VAL A 129 -6.54 -14.82 -45.90
CA VAL A 129 -6.24 -15.01 -44.48
C VAL A 129 -5.58 -13.75 -43.94
N VAL A 130 -6.16 -13.17 -42.90
CA VAL A 130 -5.58 -12.06 -42.13
C VAL A 130 -5.32 -12.56 -40.72
N LYS A 131 -4.07 -12.49 -40.25
CA LYS A 131 -3.74 -13.01 -38.90
C LYS A 131 -2.58 -12.31 -38.22
N ASN A 132 -2.51 -12.45 -36.89
CA ASN A 132 -1.42 -11.92 -36.05
C ASN A 132 -1.22 -10.40 -36.21
N LEU A 133 -2.30 -9.63 -36.36
CA LEU A 133 -2.25 -8.17 -36.39
C LEU A 133 -2.92 -7.57 -35.16
N SER A 134 -2.47 -6.38 -34.75
CA SER A 134 -3.17 -5.54 -33.78
C SER A 134 -3.90 -4.44 -34.56
N VAL A 135 -5.21 -4.38 -34.46
CA VAL A 135 -6.07 -3.49 -35.27
C VAL A 135 -6.76 -2.52 -34.33
N GLU A 136 -6.61 -1.23 -34.60
CA GLU A 136 -7.22 -0.16 -33.83
C GLU A 136 -8.10 0.71 -34.73
N ALA A 137 -9.31 1.03 -34.25
CA ALA A 137 -10.20 1.97 -34.93
C ALA A 137 -10.88 2.94 -33.96
N GLU A 138 -10.89 4.22 -34.35
CA GLU A 138 -11.53 5.32 -33.63
C GLU A 138 -12.63 5.96 -34.51
N ASP A 139 -13.81 6.21 -33.92
CA ASP A 139 -14.97 6.91 -34.49
C ASP A 139 -15.63 6.32 -35.77
N ASN A 140 -16.80 5.69 -35.58
CA ASN A 140 -17.87 5.36 -36.55
C ASN A 140 -17.62 4.31 -37.66
N ALA A 141 -16.39 3.95 -38.01
CA ALA A 141 -16.13 2.81 -38.93
C ALA A 141 -15.73 1.53 -38.17
N SER A 142 -16.10 0.35 -38.69
CA SER A 142 -15.63 -0.95 -38.17
C SER A 142 -14.10 -1.03 -38.21
N ALA A 143 -13.49 -1.72 -37.24
CA ALA A 143 -12.06 -2.03 -37.30
C ALA A 143 -11.76 -2.96 -38.48
N VAL A 144 -12.61 -3.96 -38.69
CA VAL A 144 -12.55 -4.85 -39.85
C VAL A 144 -13.90 -4.87 -40.56
N ALA A 145 -13.92 -4.63 -41.86
CA ALA A 145 -15.12 -4.74 -42.69
C ALA A 145 -14.91 -5.74 -43.84
N ILE A 146 -15.80 -6.73 -43.92
CA ILE A 146 -15.79 -7.77 -44.95
C ILE A 146 -17.06 -7.62 -45.80
N SER A 147 -16.85 -7.38 -47.09
CA SER A 147 -17.94 -7.05 -48.01
C SER A 147 -17.86 -7.83 -49.31
N ASN A 148 -18.98 -8.39 -49.76
CA ASN A 148 -19.09 -9.13 -51.02
C ASN A 148 -17.97 -10.18 -51.21
N SER A 149 -17.57 -10.87 -50.15
CA SER A 149 -16.37 -11.71 -50.12
C SER A 149 -16.67 -13.13 -49.63
N SER A 150 -15.87 -14.12 -50.01
CA SER A 150 -16.11 -15.51 -49.57
C SER A 150 -14.87 -16.24 -49.09
N HIS A 151 -14.99 -17.16 -48.12
CA HIS A 151 -13.82 -17.88 -47.58
C HIS A 151 -12.73 -16.95 -47.04
N ILE A 152 -13.13 -15.98 -46.21
CA ILE A 152 -12.20 -15.07 -45.54
C ILE A 152 -11.95 -15.58 -44.14
N THR A 153 -10.70 -15.65 -43.71
CA THR A 153 -10.31 -16.04 -42.37
C THR A 153 -9.63 -14.87 -41.67
N LEU A 154 -10.19 -14.44 -40.55
CA LEU A 154 -9.58 -13.51 -39.62
C LEU A 154 -9.19 -14.27 -38.36
N ASP A 155 -7.89 -14.47 -38.17
CA ASP A 155 -7.37 -15.40 -37.16
C ASP A 155 -6.35 -14.76 -36.22
N SER A 156 -6.33 -15.16 -34.95
CA SER A 156 -5.24 -14.84 -34.01
C SER A 156 -4.87 -13.35 -33.96
N SER A 157 -5.87 -12.45 -34.08
CA SER A 157 -5.67 -11.00 -34.14
C SER A 157 -6.29 -10.28 -32.95
N THR A 158 -5.81 -9.08 -32.65
CA THR A 158 -6.27 -8.25 -31.54
C THR A 158 -6.97 -7.04 -32.15
N ILE A 159 -8.19 -6.77 -31.72
CA ILE A 159 -9.07 -5.78 -32.36
C ILE A 159 -9.62 -4.88 -31.27
N TRP A 160 -9.23 -3.60 -31.32
CA TRP A 160 -9.63 -2.57 -30.38
C TRP A 160 -10.42 -1.51 -31.12
N GLN A 161 -11.66 -1.30 -30.70
CA GLN A 161 -12.46 -0.19 -31.18
C GLN A 161 -12.88 0.68 -30.00
N THR A 162 -12.56 1.97 -30.05
CA THR A 162 -13.00 2.96 -29.07
C THR A 162 -13.82 4.04 -29.76
N ASN A 163 -15.13 4.10 -29.48
CA ASN A 163 -16.03 5.10 -30.06
C ASN A 163 -16.46 6.13 -29.01
N PHE A 164 -16.24 7.43 -29.23
CA PHE A 164 -16.69 8.46 -28.27
C PHE A 164 -18.12 8.97 -28.55
N SER A 165 -18.71 8.58 -29.68
CA SER A 165 -20.06 9.00 -30.10
C SER A 165 -21.08 7.85 -30.00
N VAL A 166 -22.24 8.13 -29.40
CA VAL A 166 -23.23 7.11 -28.99
C VAL A 166 -24.20 6.76 -30.12
N GLY A 167 -24.28 5.47 -30.49
CA GLY A 167 -25.44 4.90 -31.19
C GLY A 167 -25.46 5.00 -32.72
N THR A 168 -24.32 5.23 -33.39
CA THR A 168 -24.24 5.33 -34.86
C THR A 168 -23.16 4.46 -35.53
N ALA A 169 -22.36 3.73 -34.75
CA ALA A 169 -21.19 2.99 -35.27
C ALA A 169 -21.52 1.53 -35.60
N ASP A 170 -21.00 1.04 -36.73
CA ASP A 170 -21.00 -0.38 -37.11
C ASP A 170 -20.28 -1.26 -36.06
N PRO A 171 -20.52 -2.58 -36.03
CA PRO A 171 -19.81 -3.49 -35.13
C PRO A 171 -18.28 -3.45 -35.39
N SER A 172 -17.48 -3.84 -34.39
CA SER A 172 -16.00 -3.83 -34.51
C SER A 172 -15.53 -4.65 -35.71
N ILE A 173 -16.18 -5.80 -35.93
CA ILE A 173 -16.07 -6.60 -37.15
C ILE A 173 -17.45 -6.63 -37.82
N SER A 174 -17.53 -6.10 -39.03
CA SER A 174 -18.74 -6.15 -39.86
C SER A 174 -18.58 -7.11 -41.04
N VAL A 175 -19.56 -7.99 -41.21
CA VAL A 175 -19.72 -8.85 -42.38
C VAL A 175 -21.05 -8.51 -43.05
N ASN A 176 -21.00 -8.11 -44.31
CA ASN A 176 -22.21 -7.71 -45.03
C ASN A 176 -22.86 -8.84 -45.83
N SER A 177 -24.02 -8.53 -46.41
CA SER A 177 -24.93 -9.54 -46.96
C SER A 177 -24.50 -10.18 -48.27
N GLY A 178 -23.42 -9.67 -48.86
CA GLY A 178 -22.81 -10.27 -50.04
C GLY A 178 -21.73 -11.30 -49.70
N SER A 179 -21.45 -11.54 -48.42
CA SER A 179 -20.33 -12.37 -47.98
C SER A 179 -20.79 -13.73 -47.45
N THR A 180 -19.98 -14.79 -47.62
CA THR A 180 -20.32 -16.16 -47.19
C THR A 180 -19.08 -16.95 -46.77
N ALA A 181 -19.23 -17.92 -45.88
CA ALA A 181 -18.12 -18.76 -45.40
C ALA A 181 -16.99 -17.93 -44.78
N ILE A 182 -17.33 -16.99 -43.91
CA ILE A 182 -16.39 -16.16 -43.19
C ILE A 182 -16.02 -16.84 -41.88
N THR A 183 -14.73 -16.99 -41.60
CA THR A 183 -14.21 -17.53 -40.34
C THR A 183 -13.58 -16.42 -39.53
N ILE A 184 -14.09 -16.20 -38.31
CA ILE A 184 -13.52 -15.28 -37.33
C ILE A 184 -13.08 -16.14 -36.16
N SER A 185 -11.77 -16.39 -36.03
CA SER A 185 -11.21 -17.35 -35.07
C SER A 185 -10.10 -16.81 -34.19
N ARG A 186 -10.05 -17.20 -32.91
CA ARG A 186 -8.91 -16.91 -32.01
C ARG A 186 -8.58 -15.42 -31.84
N ASN A 187 -9.55 -14.53 -32.05
CA ASN A 187 -9.34 -13.09 -31.92
C ASN A 187 -9.63 -12.60 -30.50
N ARG A 188 -8.90 -11.56 -30.07
CA ARG A 188 -9.17 -10.79 -28.86
C ARG A 188 -9.83 -9.47 -29.26
N ILE A 189 -11.10 -9.29 -28.92
CA ILE A 189 -11.92 -8.19 -29.42
C ILE A 189 -12.39 -7.35 -28.24
N THR A 190 -11.94 -6.10 -28.19
CA THR A 190 -12.43 -5.08 -27.27
C THR A 190 -13.32 -4.12 -28.06
N ALA A 191 -14.62 -4.21 -27.81
CA ALA A 191 -15.65 -3.38 -28.44
C ALA A 191 -16.15 -2.34 -27.44
N ASP A 192 -15.44 -1.20 -27.34
CA ASP A 192 -15.86 -0.09 -26.51
C ASP A 192 -16.73 0.87 -27.32
N TYR A 193 -18.00 0.98 -26.91
CA TYR A 193 -18.98 1.93 -27.44
C TYR A 193 -19.48 1.71 -28.90
N SER A 194 -19.26 0.54 -29.52
CA SER A 194 -19.84 0.16 -30.82
C SER A 194 -21.29 -0.38 -30.69
N THR A 195 -21.91 -0.83 -31.79
CA THR A 195 -23.21 -1.54 -31.76
C THR A 195 -23.11 -3.04 -31.42
N GLY A 196 -21.88 -3.57 -31.35
CA GLY A 196 -21.53 -4.95 -31.03
C GLY A 196 -20.10 -5.27 -31.43
N ALA A 197 -19.55 -6.38 -30.94
CA ALA A 197 -18.20 -6.81 -31.33
C ALA A 197 -18.15 -7.41 -32.74
N ILE A 198 -19.11 -8.29 -33.06
CA ILE A 198 -19.18 -9.00 -34.33
C ILE A 198 -20.61 -8.93 -34.85
N GLY A 199 -20.80 -8.37 -36.04
CA GLY A 199 -22.10 -8.39 -36.72
C GLY A 199 -22.00 -9.00 -38.10
N VAL A 200 -22.70 -10.11 -38.29
CA VAL A 200 -22.93 -10.74 -39.59
C VAL A 200 -24.33 -10.37 -40.05
N GLN A 201 -24.41 -9.65 -41.16
CA GLN A 201 -25.66 -9.23 -41.77
C GLN A 201 -25.76 -9.82 -43.17
N GLY A 202 -26.43 -10.96 -43.30
CA GLY A 202 -26.53 -11.71 -44.55
C GLY A 202 -25.27 -12.54 -44.82
N GLY A 203 -25.45 -13.74 -45.33
CA GLY A 203 -24.36 -14.69 -45.58
C GLY A 203 -24.80 -16.11 -45.24
N SER A 204 -23.90 -17.09 -45.35
CA SER A 204 -24.18 -18.46 -44.91
C SER A 204 -22.88 -19.20 -44.68
N GLY A 205 -22.87 -20.15 -43.73
CA GLY A 205 -21.67 -20.95 -43.45
C GLY A 205 -20.60 -20.19 -42.68
N ASP A 206 -20.96 -19.11 -42.00
CA ASP A 206 -20.01 -18.28 -41.25
C ASP A 206 -19.68 -18.93 -39.90
N VAL A 207 -18.41 -18.95 -39.51
CA VAL A 207 -17.92 -19.60 -38.30
C VAL A 207 -17.26 -18.55 -37.41
N ILE A 208 -17.88 -18.25 -36.28
CA ILE A 208 -17.36 -17.38 -35.24
C ILE A 208 -16.93 -18.28 -34.08
N THR A 209 -15.62 -18.52 -33.94
CA THR A 209 -15.13 -19.55 -33.03
C THR A 209 -13.92 -19.15 -32.20
N THR A 210 -13.84 -19.61 -30.95
CA THR A 210 -12.63 -19.44 -30.11
C THR A 210 -12.19 -17.98 -29.92
N ASN A 211 -13.11 -17.01 -29.98
CA ASN A 211 -12.78 -15.60 -29.76
C ASN A 211 -13.00 -15.19 -28.31
N ALA A 212 -12.17 -14.28 -27.79
CA ALA A 212 -12.39 -13.59 -26.54
C ALA A 212 -12.95 -12.19 -26.82
N VAL A 213 -14.18 -11.95 -26.43
CA VAL A 213 -14.95 -10.74 -26.70
C VAL A 213 -15.22 -10.00 -25.40
N PHE A 214 -14.86 -8.73 -25.36
CA PHE A 214 -15.19 -7.79 -24.30
C PHE A 214 -16.04 -6.66 -24.89
N ASP A 215 -17.28 -6.52 -24.44
CA ASP A 215 -18.22 -5.50 -24.92
C ASP A 215 -18.82 -4.68 -23.77
N SER A 216 -18.63 -3.35 -23.81
CA SER A 216 -19.00 -2.45 -22.73
C SER A 216 -20.34 -1.71 -22.90
N ARG A 217 -21.13 -1.94 -23.97
CA ARG A 217 -22.37 -1.17 -24.22
C ARG A 217 -23.61 -1.98 -24.65
N GLN A 218 -24.71 -1.26 -24.95
CA GLN A 218 -26.06 -1.79 -25.18
C GLN A 218 -26.23 -2.34 -26.60
N GLY A 219 -26.19 -3.66 -26.75
CA GLY A 219 -26.46 -4.38 -28.00
C GLY A 219 -26.02 -5.84 -27.90
N PRO A 220 -26.32 -6.70 -28.89
CA PRO A 220 -25.75 -8.04 -28.93
C PRO A 220 -24.26 -8.01 -29.25
N ALA A 221 -23.41 -8.63 -28.42
CA ALA A 221 -21.98 -8.69 -28.67
C ALA A 221 -21.67 -9.44 -29.99
N ILE A 222 -22.37 -10.54 -30.25
CA ILE A 222 -22.34 -11.29 -31.51
C ILE A 222 -23.75 -11.31 -32.11
N THR A 223 -23.88 -10.84 -33.35
CA THR A 223 -25.16 -10.85 -34.09
C THR A 223 -25.06 -11.67 -35.38
N LEU A 224 -26.01 -12.60 -35.55
CA LEU A 224 -26.30 -13.31 -36.79
C LEU A 224 -27.67 -12.88 -37.33
N ASN A 225 -27.68 -12.04 -38.36
CA ASN A 225 -28.90 -11.51 -38.96
C ASN A 225 -28.98 -11.93 -40.42
N GLN A 226 -29.99 -12.72 -40.81
CA GLN A 226 -30.11 -13.31 -42.15
C GLN A 226 -28.90 -14.18 -42.55
N ALA A 227 -28.29 -14.87 -41.58
CA ALA A 227 -27.09 -15.68 -41.73
C ALA A 227 -27.37 -17.15 -41.37
N PRO A 228 -28.00 -17.94 -42.27
CA PRO A 228 -28.23 -19.36 -42.04
C PRO A 228 -26.96 -20.19 -42.05
N ASP A 229 -27.02 -21.36 -41.41
CA ASP A 229 -25.94 -22.34 -41.34
C ASP A 229 -24.64 -21.74 -40.75
N SER A 230 -24.77 -20.81 -39.81
CA SER A 230 -23.65 -20.13 -39.14
C SER A 230 -23.43 -20.67 -37.73
N ASP A 231 -22.17 -20.76 -37.33
CA ASP A 231 -21.73 -21.34 -36.07
C ASP A 231 -21.15 -20.28 -35.15
N VAL A 232 -21.58 -20.26 -33.89
CA VAL A 232 -21.02 -19.48 -32.79
C VAL A 232 -20.56 -20.48 -31.74
N THR A 233 -19.26 -20.80 -31.75
CA THR A 233 -18.74 -21.96 -31.01
C THR A 233 -17.53 -21.60 -30.18
N SER A 234 -17.45 -22.07 -28.93
CA SER A 234 -16.26 -21.88 -28.08
C SER A 234 -15.80 -20.42 -27.93
N ASN A 235 -16.71 -19.44 -27.97
CA ASN A 235 -16.35 -18.05 -27.71
C ASN A 235 -16.43 -17.75 -26.21
N GLY A 236 -15.52 -16.93 -25.70
CA GLY A 236 -15.64 -16.28 -24.40
C GLY A 236 -16.16 -14.86 -24.58
N VAL A 237 -17.39 -14.58 -24.16
CA VAL A 237 -18.04 -13.28 -24.30
C VAL A 237 -18.32 -12.71 -22.93
N ALA A 238 -17.66 -11.60 -22.60
CA ALA A 238 -17.95 -10.78 -21.44
C ALA A 238 -18.66 -9.50 -21.91
N ASN A 239 -19.90 -9.28 -21.49
CA ASN A 239 -20.65 -8.08 -21.87
C ASN A 239 -21.35 -7.39 -20.68
N SER A 240 -21.46 -6.05 -20.74
CA SER A 240 -22.05 -5.24 -19.64
C SER A 240 -23.57 -5.09 -19.74
N CYS A 241 -24.11 -4.84 -20.95
CA CYS A 241 -25.54 -4.62 -21.17
C CYS A 241 -26.01 -5.33 -22.47
N GLY A 242 -27.13 -6.06 -22.46
CA GLY A 242 -27.71 -6.67 -23.68
C GLY A 242 -27.40 -8.16 -23.87
N GLN A 243 -27.73 -8.69 -25.07
CA GLN A 243 -27.46 -10.09 -25.44
C GLN A 243 -25.95 -10.34 -25.63
N ALA A 244 -25.48 -11.53 -25.29
CA ALA A 244 -24.16 -11.99 -25.71
C ALA A 244 -24.22 -12.50 -27.17
N VAL A 245 -25.29 -13.23 -27.52
CA VAL A 245 -25.53 -13.76 -28.87
C VAL A 245 -26.97 -13.48 -29.30
N ALA A 246 -27.16 -12.94 -30.50
CA ALA A 246 -28.47 -12.76 -31.11
C ALA A 246 -28.55 -13.36 -32.53
N VAL A 247 -29.50 -14.25 -32.73
CA VAL A 247 -29.78 -14.94 -34.00
C VAL A 247 -31.17 -14.57 -34.50
N THR A 248 -31.23 -13.83 -35.60
CA THR A 248 -32.43 -13.09 -36.02
C THR A 248 -32.68 -13.13 -37.53
N ASN A 249 -33.92 -12.84 -37.92
CA ASN A 249 -34.38 -12.64 -39.30
C ASN A 249 -34.08 -13.82 -40.25
N GLY A 250 -34.33 -15.05 -39.82
CA GLY A 250 -34.24 -16.24 -40.68
C GLY A 250 -32.85 -16.86 -40.77
N SER A 251 -31.98 -16.60 -39.80
CA SER A 251 -30.70 -17.29 -39.59
C SER A 251 -30.92 -18.72 -39.08
N THR A 252 -31.48 -19.61 -39.92
CA THR A 252 -31.80 -21.00 -39.57
C THR A 252 -30.55 -21.87 -39.50
N SER A 253 -30.65 -23.03 -38.83
CA SER A 253 -29.53 -23.97 -38.66
C SER A 253 -28.31 -23.36 -37.95
N ALA A 254 -28.51 -22.36 -37.09
CA ALA A 254 -27.42 -21.76 -36.34
C ALA A 254 -26.98 -22.68 -35.21
N SER A 255 -25.68 -22.89 -35.05
CA SER A 255 -25.10 -23.55 -33.88
C SER A 255 -24.65 -22.52 -32.86
N ILE A 256 -25.06 -22.67 -31.61
CA ILE A 256 -24.63 -21.85 -30.47
C ILE A 256 -24.15 -22.84 -29.41
N GLU A 257 -22.89 -23.25 -29.49
CA GLU A 257 -22.36 -24.35 -28.66
C GLU A 257 -21.05 -24.00 -27.97
N ASN A 258 -20.77 -24.62 -26.82
CA ASN A 258 -19.51 -24.47 -26.09
C ASN A 258 -19.14 -23.03 -25.67
N ASN A 259 -20.06 -22.06 -25.70
CA ASN A 259 -19.70 -20.67 -25.42
C ASN A 259 -19.74 -20.37 -23.92
N LEU A 260 -18.85 -19.47 -23.49
CA LEU A 260 -18.83 -18.86 -22.16
C LEU A 260 -19.40 -17.44 -22.25
N LEU A 261 -20.66 -17.26 -21.86
CA LEU A 261 -21.45 -16.03 -22.05
C LEU A 261 -21.72 -15.35 -20.69
N GLN A 262 -20.79 -14.49 -20.28
CA GLN A 262 -20.76 -13.89 -18.94
C GLN A 262 -21.17 -12.42 -18.90
N ALA A 263 -22.02 -12.07 -17.94
CA ALA A 263 -22.34 -10.69 -17.62
C ALA A 263 -21.24 -10.10 -16.70
N MET A 264 -20.73 -8.91 -17.03
CA MET A 264 -19.73 -8.25 -16.20
C MET A 264 -20.34 -7.77 -14.86
N THR A 265 -19.75 -8.19 -13.74
CA THR A 265 -20.13 -7.73 -12.39
C THR A 265 -19.05 -6.82 -11.79
N GLY A 266 -19.24 -5.50 -11.81
CA GLY A 266 -18.28 -4.57 -11.18
C GLY A 266 -18.51 -3.10 -11.55
N THR A 267 -18.19 -2.19 -10.64
CA THR A 267 -18.37 -0.72 -10.72
C THR A 267 -17.39 -0.04 -11.68
N SER A 268 -17.32 -0.47 -12.94
CA SER A 268 -16.72 0.34 -14.00
C SER A 268 -17.51 1.65 -14.08
N THR A 269 -16.91 2.74 -13.59
CA THR A 269 -17.49 4.09 -13.50
C THR A 269 -17.82 4.72 -14.87
N SER A 270 -17.61 3.98 -15.97
CA SER A 270 -17.83 4.42 -17.34
C SER A 270 -19.14 3.88 -17.94
N ALA A 271 -19.65 2.75 -17.43
CA ALA A 271 -20.93 2.20 -17.85
C ALA A 271 -22.06 2.87 -17.06
N GLY A 272 -22.63 3.94 -17.62
CA GLY A 272 -23.92 4.46 -17.13
C GLY A 272 -24.94 3.33 -17.06
N SER A 273 -25.78 3.33 -16.02
CA SER A 273 -26.89 2.39 -15.79
C SER A 273 -27.42 1.79 -17.10
N CYS A 274 -27.35 0.46 -17.28
CA CYS A 274 -27.92 -0.21 -18.44
C CYS A 274 -29.37 0.27 -18.66
N ASP A 275 -29.64 0.96 -19.77
CA ASP A 275 -30.99 1.34 -20.16
C ASP A 275 -31.64 0.14 -20.86
N ILE A 276 -32.08 -0.83 -20.07
CA ILE A 276 -32.75 -2.04 -20.54
C ILE A 276 -34.22 -1.81 -20.93
N SER A 277 -34.67 -0.55 -21.03
CA SER A 277 -36.08 -0.22 -21.26
C SER A 277 -36.49 -0.35 -22.74
N GLY A 278 -36.38 -1.55 -23.31
CA GLY A 278 -36.92 -1.80 -24.66
C GLY A 278 -36.55 -3.13 -25.33
N SER A 279 -35.47 -3.81 -24.93
CA SER A 279 -35.12 -5.14 -25.46
C SER A 279 -35.52 -6.22 -24.46
N ALA A 280 -36.01 -7.36 -24.95
CA ALA A 280 -36.12 -8.56 -24.13
C ALA A 280 -34.70 -8.96 -23.71
N ALA A 281 -34.27 -8.49 -22.53
CA ALA A 281 -32.91 -8.65 -22.04
C ALA A 281 -32.67 -10.11 -21.64
N SER A 282 -32.23 -10.92 -22.61
CA SER A 282 -31.72 -12.28 -22.43
C SER A 282 -30.25 -12.34 -22.80
N THR A 283 -29.51 -13.33 -22.30
CA THR A 283 -28.12 -13.58 -22.70
C THR A 283 -28.06 -14.08 -24.14
N VAL A 284 -28.94 -15.01 -24.50
CA VAL A 284 -29.07 -15.54 -25.85
C VAL A 284 -30.45 -15.24 -26.40
N LEU A 285 -30.51 -14.75 -27.64
CA LEU A 285 -31.75 -14.50 -28.37
C LEU A 285 -31.76 -15.31 -29.66
N VAL A 286 -32.78 -16.15 -29.84
CA VAL A 286 -33.11 -16.80 -31.12
C VAL A 286 -34.56 -16.47 -31.46
N ASP A 287 -34.78 -15.67 -32.50
CA ASP A 287 -36.13 -15.28 -32.89
C ASP A 287 -36.91 -16.44 -33.53
N GLY A 288 -38.24 -16.27 -33.66
CA GLY A 288 -39.12 -17.34 -34.17
C GLY A 288 -38.89 -17.73 -35.63
N THR A 289 -38.21 -16.91 -36.42
CA THR A 289 -37.87 -17.22 -37.81
C THR A 289 -36.55 -17.98 -37.92
N SER A 290 -35.72 -17.91 -36.89
CA SER A 290 -34.39 -18.52 -36.86
C SER A 290 -34.33 -19.84 -36.07
N THR A 291 -35.42 -20.34 -35.50
CA THR A 291 -35.36 -21.56 -34.66
C THR A 291 -35.23 -22.88 -35.44
N VAL A 292 -35.54 -22.89 -36.73
CA VAL A 292 -35.56 -24.12 -37.52
C VAL A 292 -34.12 -24.62 -37.71
N GLY A 293 -33.83 -25.83 -37.25
CA GLY A 293 -32.51 -26.45 -37.35
C GLY A 293 -31.46 -25.91 -36.37
N SER A 294 -31.75 -24.80 -35.67
CA SER A 294 -30.80 -24.18 -34.77
C SER A 294 -30.68 -24.93 -33.45
N VAL A 295 -29.47 -24.96 -32.91
CA VAL A 295 -29.10 -25.65 -31.68
C VAL A 295 -28.46 -24.65 -30.74
N ALA A 296 -28.86 -24.70 -29.47
CA ALA A 296 -28.15 -24.08 -28.37
C ALA A 296 -27.96 -25.12 -27.29
N ASP A 297 -26.71 -25.52 -27.03
CA ASP A 297 -26.37 -26.49 -25.99
C ASP A 297 -24.90 -26.30 -25.56
N TYR A 298 -24.51 -26.88 -24.43
CA TYR A 298 -23.14 -26.77 -23.91
C TYR A 298 -22.63 -25.32 -23.71
N ASN A 299 -23.53 -24.35 -23.50
CA ASN A 299 -23.13 -22.98 -23.16
C ASN A 299 -23.10 -22.77 -21.65
N ASP A 300 -22.17 -21.98 -21.13
CA ASP A 300 -22.28 -21.40 -19.78
C ASP A 300 -22.82 -19.98 -19.91
N VAL A 301 -23.99 -19.73 -19.32
CA VAL A 301 -24.74 -18.48 -19.50
C VAL A 301 -25.02 -17.80 -18.17
N SER A 302 -24.90 -16.48 -18.15
CA SER A 302 -25.38 -15.69 -17.00
C SER A 302 -26.27 -14.54 -17.45
N SER A 303 -27.25 -14.20 -16.62
CA SER A 303 -28.19 -13.13 -16.93
C SER A 303 -27.47 -11.77 -17.01
N PRO A 304 -27.75 -10.94 -18.03
CA PRO A 304 -27.19 -9.60 -18.13
C PRO A 304 -27.51 -8.74 -16.89
N GLN A 305 -26.72 -7.70 -16.64
CA GLN A 305 -26.93 -6.81 -15.51
C GLN A 305 -28.33 -6.17 -15.56
N GLY A 306 -29.12 -6.38 -14.49
CA GLY A 306 -30.49 -5.87 -14.39
C GLY A 306 -31.56 -6.70 -15.12
N ALA A 307 -31.18 -7.79 -15.78
CA ALA A 307 -32.08 -8.74 -16.42
C ALA A 307 -32.28 -10.01 -15.57
N SER A 308 -33.35 -10.75 -15.84
CA SER A 308 -33.67 -12.03 -15.18
C SER A 308 -33.90 -13.18 -16.16
N THR A 309 -33.52 -13.01 -17.44
CA THR A 309 -33.77 -13.98 -18.51
C THR A 309 -32.43 -14.49 -19.04
N LEU A 310 -32.28 -15.81 -19.19
CA LEU A 310 -31.09 -16.42 -19.80
C LEU A 310 -31.27 -16.54 -21.32
N TYR A 311 -32.41 -17.08 -21.74
CA TYR A 311 -32.72 -17.31 -23.15
C TYR A 311 -34.03 -16.65 -23.55
N SER A 312 -34.07 -16.10 -24.77
CA SER A 312 -35.30 -15.79 -25.49
C SER A 312 -35.35 -16.67 -26.73
N TRP A 313 -36.26 -17.64 -26.76
CA TRP A 313 -36.38 -18.61 -27.86
C TRP A 313 -37.77 -18.54 -28.49
N ALA A 314 -37.84 -18.32 -29.79
CA ALA A 314 -39.08 -18.09 -30.54
C ALA A 314 -39.95 -16.94 -29.96
N GLY A 315 -39.31 -15.93 -29.37
CA GLY A 315 -39.99 -14.80 -28.72
C GLY A 315 -40.54 -15.08 -27.32
N VAL A 316 -40.23 -16.25 -26.73
CA VAL A 316 -40.56 -16.60 -25.35
C VAL A 316 -39.33 -16.47 -24.46
N ALA A 317 -39.45 -15.76 -23.34
CA ALA A 317 -38.39 -15.56 -22.37
C ALA A 317 -38.32 -16.73 -21.35
N TYR A 318 -37.12 -17.26 -21.12
CA TYR A 318 -36.82 -18.34 -20.20
C TYR A 318 -35.82 -17.87 -19.13
N PRO A 319 -36.24 -17.74 -17.86
CA PRO A 319 -35.37 -17.30 -16.76
C PRO A 319 -34.47 -18.40 -16.19
N SER A 320 -34.67 -19.66 -16.58
CA SER A 320 -33.86 -20.79 -16.12
C SER A 320 -33.67 -21.82 -17.23
N LEU A 321 -32.54 -22.54 -17.17
CA LEU A 321 -32.18 -23.58 -18.13
C LEU A 321 -33.19 -24.74 -18.15
N SER A 322 -33.68 -25.16 -16.98
CA SER A 322 -34.71 -26.20 -16.88
C SER A 322 -36.02 -25.80 -17.59
N ALA A 323 -36.40 -24.52 -17.52
CA ALA A 323 -37.59 -24.03 -18.22
C ALA A 323 -37.41 -24.01 -19.74
N LEU A 324 -36.22 -23.63 -20.21
CA LEU A 324 -35.86 -23.71 -21.63
C LEU A 324 -35.90 -25.17 -22.12
N SER A 325 -35.11 -26.04 -21.50
CA SER A 325 -34.97 -27.45 -21.91
C SER A 325 -36.30 -28.20 -21.93
N THR A 326 -37.16 -27.99 -20.94
CA THR A 326 -38.49 -28.62 -20.90
C THR A 326 -39.40 -28.14 -22.03
N ALA A 327 -39.30 -26.87 -22.42
CA ALA A 327 -40.19 -26.27 -23.41
C ALA A 327 -39.71 -26.44 -24.85
N THR A 328 -38.40 -26.42 -25.08
CA THR A 328 -37.80 -26.35 -26.41
C THR A 328 -36.88 -27.53 -26.74
N GLY A 329 -36.42 -28.27 -25.73
CA GLY A 329 -35.38 -29.29 -25.87
C GLY A 329 -33.95 -28.73 -26.00
N GLN A 330 -33.77 -27.41 -25.92
CA GLN A 330 -32.47 -26.74 -26.01
C GLN A 330 -31.81 -26.59 -24.63
N GLY A 331 -30.49 -26.41 -24.60
CA GLY A 331 -29.71 -26.13 -23.39
C GLY A 331 -29.77 -27.24 -22.34
N ALA A 332 -29.78 -28.49 -22.77
CA ALA A 332 -29.85 -29.64 -21.87
C ALA A 332 -28.57 -29.80 -21.03
N HIS A 333 -27.43 -29.37 -21.59
CA HIS A 333 -26.10 -29.41 -20.98
C HIS A 333 -25.57 -28.00 -20.67
N ASP A 334 -26.41 -26.96 -20.80
CA ASP A 334 -26.02 -25.60 -20.43
C ASP A 334 -25.75 -25.46 -18.92
N LEU A 335 -24.90 -24.50 -18.56
CA LEU A 335 -24.59 -24.09 -17.20
C LEU A 335 -25.03 -22.63 -16.97
N ASP A 336 -25.31 -22.25 -15.71
CA ASP A 336 -25.83 -20.92 -15.36
C ASP A 336 -24.85 -20.04 -14.55
N ASN A 337 -23.54 -20.19 -14.77
CA ASN A 337 -22.42 -19.50 -14.09
C ASN A 337 -22.36 -19.75 -12.55
N THR A 338 -23.25 -20.57 -11.99
CA THR A 338 -23.14 -21.04 -10.59
C THR A 338 -22.37 -22.36 -10.48
N SER A 339 -22.32 -23.12 -11.57
CA SER A 339 -21.59 -24.38 -11.72
C SER A 339 -20.20 -24.11 -12.30
N ARG A 340 -19.16 -24.04 -11.46
CA ARG A 340 -17.80 -23.66 -11.86
C ARG A 340 -16.97 -24.80 -12.50
N ASN A 341 -17.59 -25.73 -13.22
CA ASN A 341 -16.84 -26.77 -13.92
C ASN A 341 -16.96 -26.55 -15.43
N LEU A 342 -16.10 -25.70 -15.97
CA LEU A 342 -15.98 -25.40 -17.41
C LEU A 342 -14.88 -26.23 -18.09
N ILE A 343 -14.28 -27.14 -17.32
CA ILE A 343 -13.13 -27.95 -17.69
C ILE A 343 -13.63 -29.36 -18.06
N ASP A 344 -13.11 -29.88 -19.16
CA ASP A 344 -13.43 -31.20 -19.72
C ASP A 344 -14.94 -31.46 -19.91
N ASP A 345 -15.69 -30.44 -20.32
CA ASP A 345 -17.16 -30.47 -20.32
C ASP A 345 -17.84 -29.99 -21.61
N ALA A 346 -17.07 -29.67 -22.65
CA ALA A 346 -17.56 -29.20 -23.96
C ALA A 346 -17.85 -30.34 -24.94
N ASN A 347 -18.60 -30.03 -26.00
CA ASN A 347 -18.84 -30.93 -27.13
C ASN A 347 -17.78 -30.73 -28.22
N SER A 348 -16.78 -31.62 -28.34
CA SER A 348 -15.72 -31.46 -29.35
C SER A 348 -16.19 -31.59 -30.79
N ASP A 349 -17.37 -32.17 -31.02
CA ASP A 349 -17.96 -32.34 -32.35
C ASP A 349 -18.90 -31.17 -32.71
N ALA A 350 -18.97 -30.12 -31.86
CA ALA A 350 -19.73 -28.92 -32.14
C ALA A 350 -19.28 -28.29 -33.47
N PRO A 351 -20.21 -27.86 -34.34
CA PRO A 351 -19.86 -27.17 -35.59
C PRO A 351 -18.94 -25.97 -35.34
N GLY A 352 -17.82 -25.90 -36.06
CA GLY A 352 -16.85 -24.81 -35.91
C GLY A 352 -15.89 -24.92 -34.72
N GLU A 353 -15.96 -25.99 -33.91
CA GLU A 353 -14.99 -26.24 -32.84
C GLU A 353 -13.56 -26.41 -33.39
N LEU A 354 -12.59 -25.82 -32.72
CA LEU A 354 -11.18 -25.90 -33.13
C LEU A 354 -10.42 -26.87 -32.24
N THR A 355 -9.40 -27.51 -32.82
CA THR A 355 -8.46 -28.37 -32.07
C THR A 355 -7.46 -27.57 -31.23
N THR A 356 -7.55 -26.24 -31.23
CA THR A 356 -6.67 -25.36 -30.48
C THR A 356 -7.43 -24.22 -29.82
N ASP A 357 -6.94 -23.75 -28.68
CA ASP A 357 -7.47 -22.59 -27.97
C ASP A 357 -7.14 -21.24 -28.67
N ILE A 358 -7.51 -20.13 -28.03
CA ILE A 358 -7.25 -18.76 -28.49
C ILE A 358 -5.75 -18.40 -28.61
N ASN A 359 -4.86 -19.14 -27.95
CA ASN A 359 -3.42 -18.97 -28.04
C ASN A 359 -2.79 -19.89 -29.10
N GLY A 360 -3.59 -20.76 -29.73
CA GLY A 360 -3.12 -21.77 -30.66
C GLY A 360 -2.55 -23.02 -29.99
N ASN A 361 -2.73 -23.16 -28.67
CA ASN A 361 -2.33 -24.37 -27.94
C ASN A 361 -3.32 -25.51 -28.22
N PRO A 362 -2.88 -26.77 -28.30
CA PRO A 362 -3.77 -27.90 -28.51
C PRO A 362 -4.75 -28.08 -27.35
N ARG A 363 -5.94 -28.62 -27.62
CA ARG A 363 -6.86 -29.06 -26.56
C ARG A 363 -6.27 -30.23 -25.77
N VAL A 364 -6.32 -30.20 -24.45
CA VAL A 364 -5.66 -31.15 -23.53
C VAL A 364 -6.61 -31.61 -22.43
N ASP A 365 -6.48 -32.88 -22.03
CA ASP A 365 -7.30 -33.52 -20.99
C ASP A 365 -6.73 -33.20 -19.61
N ASP A 366 -7.49 -32.54 -18.72
CA ASP A 366 -7.06 -32.37 -17.32
C ASP A 366 -7.34 -33.68 -16.56
N PRO A 367 -6.30 -34.46 -16.20
CA PRO A 367 -6.48 -35.77 -15.59
C PRO A 367 -7.10 -35.74 -14.19
N ASN A 368 -7.20 -34.56 -13.57
CA ASN A 368 -7.78 -34.37 -12.25
C ASN A 368 -9.28 -34.04 -12.30
N ILE A 369 -9.79 -33.68 -13.47
CA ILE A 369 -11.20 -33.38 -13.69
C ILE A 369 -11.83 -34.55 -14.44
N ALA A 370 -13.15 -34.71 -14.29
CA ALA A 370 -13.88 -35.81 -14.92
C ALA A 370 -14.43 -35.34 -16.26
N ASN A 371 -14.15 -36.10 -17.31
CA ASN A 371 -14.58 -35.79 -18.67
C ASN A 371 -16.09 -35.98 -18.79
N THR A 372 -16.80 -34.86 -18.84
CA THR A 372 -18.27 -34.78 -18.92
C THR A 372 -18.76 -34.23 -20.25
N GLY A 373 -17.83 -33.82 -21.12
CA GLY A 373 -18.09 -33.37 -22.47
C GLY A 373 -18.60 -34.46 -23.41
N ALA A 374 -18.88 -34.07 -24.65
CA ALA A 374 -19.37 -34.94 -25.71
C ALA A 374 -18.48 -34.88 -26.97
N GLY A 375 -18.80 -35.73 -27.94
CA GLY A 375 -18.10 -35.80 -29.22
C GLY A 375 -16.90 -36.75 -29.22
N THR A 376 -16.03 -36.58 -30.21
CA THR A 376 -14.81 -37.37 -30.41
C THR A 376 -13.85 -37.28 -29.22
N TYR A 377 -13.76 -36.11 -28.59
CA TYR A 377 -12.91 -35.79 -27.45
C TYR A 377 -13.78 -35.21 -26.33
N SER A 378 -14.06 -36.00 -25.29
CA SER A 378 -14.95 -35.59 -24.19
C SER A 378 -14.32 -34.62 -23.18
N TYR A 379 -13.14 -34.10 -23.49
CA TYR A 379 -12.29 -33.32 -22.57
C TYR A 379 -12.05 -31.88 -23.04
N TYR A 380 -12.71 -31.42 -24.10
CA TYR A 380 -12.53 -30.01 -24.49
C TYR A 380 -13.15 -29.09 -23.42
N ASP A 381 -12.52 -27.95 -23.17
CA ASP A 381 -13.09 -26.92 -22.30
C ASP A 381 -14.09 -26.02 -23.03
N ARG A 382 -15.07 -25.49 -22.29
CA ARG A 382 -15.98 -24.47 -22.82
C ARG A 382 -15.28 -23.12 -22.94
N GLY A 383 -15.60 -22.43 -24.02
CA GLY A 383 -15.11 -21.08 -24.32
C GLY A 383 -13.79 -21.09 -25.09
N ALA A 384 -13.19 -19.91 -25.17
CA ALA A 384 -12.07 -19.66 -26.09
C ALA A 384 -10.72 -20.18 -25.58
N THR A 385 -10.63 -20.55 -24.31
CA THR A 385 -9.37 -20.94 -23.66
C THR A 385 -9.47 -22.41 -23.26
N GLU A 386 -8.36 -23.13 -23.39
CA GLU A 386 -8.17 -24.45 -22.80
C GLU A 386 -7.37 -24.32 -21.50
N THR A 387 -7.77 -25.07 -20.48
CA THR A 387 -6.98 -25.26 -19.28
C THR A 387 -5.80 -26.17 -19.59
N GLU A 388 -4.61 -25.61 -19.67
CA GLU A 388 -3.36 -26.35 -19.90
C GLU A 388 -2.74 -26.88 -18.60
N ASP A 389 -1.91 -27.92 -18.69
CA ASP A 389 -1.04 -28.36 -17.59
C ASP A 389 -0.13 -27.19 -17.20
N PRO A 390 -0.30 -26.60 -16.00
CA PRO A 390 0.56 -25.54 -15.57
C PRO A 390 1.89 -26.12 -15.09
N ILE A 391 2.75 -26.56 -16.02
CA ILE A 391 4.18 -26.68 -15.72
C ILE A 391 4.69 -25.26 -15.47
N SER A 392 4.75 -24.90 -14.19
CA SER A 392 5.25 -23.61 -13.75
C SER A 392 6.77 -23.65 -13.82
N VAL A 393 7.34 -22.66 -14.50
CA VAL A 393 8.78 -22.43 -14.51
C VAL A 393 9.01 -21.04 -13.94
N ALA A 394 9.52 -20.97 -12.72
CA ALA A 394 9.86 -19.73 -12.04
C ALA A 394 11.38 -19.60 -11.94
N THR A 395 11.94 -18.54 -12.50
CA THR A 395 13.35 -18.21 -12.28
C THR A 395 13.53 -17.88 -10.81
N ALA A 396 14.54 -18.47 -10.15
CA ALA A 396 14.83 -18.16 -8.76
C ALA A 396 15.17 -16.67 -8.56
N ALA A 397 15.00 -16.15 -7.35
CA ALA A 397 15.27 -14.74 -7.04
C ALA A 397 16.72 -14.30 -7.36
N ASN A 398 17.65 -15.25 -7.40
CA ASN A 398 19.07 -15.04 -7.75
C ASN A 398 19.39 -15.35 -9.23
N TRP A 399 18.38 -15.41 -10.12
CA TRP A 399 18.62 -15.62 -11.54
C TRP A 399 19.50 -14.52 -12.13
N PRO A 400 20.61 -14.85 -12.82
CA PRO A 400 21.49 -13.85 -13.41
C PRO A 400 20.80 -13.11 -14.57
N THR A 401 20.52 -11.82 -14.39
CA THR A 401 20.02 -10.91 -15.44
C THR A 401 21.12 -10.07 -16.08
N LEU A 402 22.27 -9.94 -15.39
CA LEU A 402 23.50 -9.29 -15.86
C LEU A 402 24.69 -10.17 -15.43
N MET A 403 25.66 -10.41 -16.32
CA MET A 403 26.86 -11.19 -16.02
C MET A 403 28.14 -10.59 -16.61
N PRO A 404 29.29 -10.68 -15.90
CA PRO A 404 30.59 -10.35 -16.45
C PRO A 404 30.97 -11.31 -17.58
N SER A 405 31.54 -10.76 -18.65
CA SER A 405 32.11 -11.54 -19.75
C SER A 405 33.20 -12.49 -19.23
N GLY A 406 33.10 -13.79 -19.53
CA GLY A 406 34.06 -14.81 -19.11
C GLY A 406 33.81 -15.46 -17.73
N SER A 407 32.78 -15.03 -16.99
CA SER A 407 32.42 -15.60 -15.68
C SER A 407 31.36 -16.71 -15.78
N ALA A 408 31.42 -17.68 -14.86
CA ALA A 408 30.41 -18.74 -14.74
C ALA A 408 29.17 -18.24 -13.98
N GLY A 409 28.00 -18.38 -14.57
CA GLY A 409 26.70 -18.09 -13.96
C GLY A 409 26.01 -19.38 -13.54
N THR A 410 25.22 -19.32 -12.48
CA THR A 410 24.34 -20.42 -12.05
C THR A 410 22.89 -20.04 -12.32
N PHE A 411 22.22 -20.83 -13.14
CA PHE A 411 20.84 -20.60 -13.58
C PHE A 411 19.96 -21.65 -12.90
N THR A 412 19.09 -21.20 -12.00
CA THR A 412 18.16 -22.07 -11.27
C THR A 412 16.74 -21.64 -11.54
N ALA A 413 15.94 -22.58 -12.04
CA ALA A 413 14.50 -22.41 -12.14
C ALA A 413 13.81 -23.41 -11.21
N ALA A 414 12.91 -22.90 -10.38
CA ALA A 414 11.93 -23.74 -9.71
C ALA A 414 10.92 -24.21 -10.75
N VAL A 415 10.64 -25.51 -10.71
CA VAL A 415 9.71 -26.17 -11.61
C VAL A 415 8.70 -26.96 -10.81
N SER A 416 7.44 -26.84 -11.20
CA SER A 416 6.36 -27.63 -10.63
C SER A 416 5.39 -28.00 -11.73
N ASP A 417 4.85 -29.19 -11.66
CA ASP A 417 3.68 -29.62 -12.43
C ASP A 417 2.44 -29.29 -11.57
N GLY A 418 1.50 -28.55 -12.16
CA GLY A 418 0.31 -28.08 -11.47
C GLY A 418 -0.79 -29.13 -11.39
N TRP A 419 -0.87 -30.06 -12.35
CA TRP A 419 -1.77 -31.19 -12.32
C TRP A 419 -1.26 -32.32 -11.42
N SER A 420 0.03 -32.34 -11.10
CA SER A 420 0.67 -33.34 -10.22
C SER A 420 0.41 -34.78 -10.67
N ASP A 421 0.08 -34.97 -11.93
CA ASP A 421 -0.25 -36.24 -12.55
C ASP A 421 1.02 -36.95 -13.04
N THR A 422 2.09 -36.18 -13.29
CA THR A 422 3.34 -36.67 -13.84
C THR A 422 4.58 -36.11 -13.14
N ALA A 423 5.70 -36.80 -13.30
CA ALA A 423 6.97 -36.34 -12.75
C ALA A 423 7.73 -35.54 -13.81
N ILE A 424 8.26 -34.37 -13.44
CA ILE A 424 9.23 -33.67 -14.30
C ILE A 424 10.49 -34.53 -14.40
N THR A 425 10.85 -34.95 -15.62
CA THR A 425 11.95 -35.90 -15.84
C THR A 425 13.22 -35.28 -16.40
N GLY A 426 13.13 -34.10 -17.03
CA GLY A 426 14.29 -33.45 -17.61
C GLY A 426 14.14 -31.95 -17.80
N CYS A 427 15.26 -31.23 -17.70
CA CYS A 427 15.35 -29.82 -18.05
C CYS A 427 16.52 -29.63 -19.03
N VAL A 428 16.28 -28.92 -20.12
CA VAL A 428 17.25 -28.66 -21.19
C VAL A 428 17.45 -27.16 -21.32
N TYR A 429 18.66 -26.70 -21.00
CA TYR A 429 19.08 -25.32 -21.17
C TYR A 429 19.75 -25.12 -22.53
N ASP A 430 19.35 -24.11 -23.28
CA ASP A 430 20.11 -23.52 -24.38
C ASP A 430 20.47 -22.09 -23.97
N PHE A 431 21.76 -21.79 -23.89
CA PHE A 431 22.24 -20.49 -23.42
C PHE A 431 22.31 -19.42 -24.51
N GLY A 432 21.97 -19.77 -25.76
CA GLY A 432 21.85 -18.81 -26.86
C GLY A 432 23.18 -18.25 -27.38
N ASP A 433 24.30 -18.89 -27.08
CA ASP A 433 25.64 -18.51 -27.53
C ASP A 433 26.29 -19.50 -28.52
N GLY A 434 25.53 -20.51 -28.96
CA GLY A 434 25.98 -21.51 -29.93
C GLY A 434 26.85 -22.62 -29.35
N THR A 435 26.99 -22.71 -28.02
CA THR A 435 27.75 -23.79 -27.35
C THR A 435 26.99 -25.12 -27.26
N GLY A 436 25.72 -25.14 -27.67
CA GLY A 436 24.83 -26.31 -27.60
C GLY A 436 23.91 -26.28 -26.38
N THR A 437 23.24 -27.40 -26.11
CA THR A 437 22.27 -27.53 -25.01
C THR A 437 22.83 -28.33 -23.83
N THR A 438 22.48 -27.93 -22.61
CA THR A 438 22.83 -28.61 -21.35
C THR A 438 21.60 -29.25 -20.72
N SER A 439 21.58 -30.58 -20.61
CA SER A 439 20.51 -31.32 -19.95
C SER A 439 20.82 -31.54 -18.48
N VAL A 440 19.86 -31.27 -17.60
CA VAL A 440 19.93 -31.50 -16.15
C VAL A 440 18.69 -32.22 -15.66
N SER A 441 18.85 -33.09 -14.65
CA SER A 441 17.72 -33.72 -13.97
C SER A 441 17.21 -32.79 -12.86
N PRO A 442 15.89 -32.59 -12.72
CA PRO A 442 15.34 -31.78 -11.66
C PRO A 442 15.64 -32.40 -10.28
N ALA A 443 16.05 -31.58 -9.33
CA ALA A 443 16.36 -32.00 -7.96
C ALA A 443 15.62 -31.10 -6.95
N GLY A 444 14.77 -31.70 -6.11
CA GLY A 444 13.99 -30.95 -5.12
C GLY A 444 13.08 -29.87 -5.73
N GLY A 445 12.53 -30.14 -6.92
CA GLY A 445 11.69 -29.17 -7.65
C GLY A 445 12.48 -28.06 -8.35
N ASN A 446 13.80 -28.20 -8.53
CA ASN A 446 14.63 -27.19 -9.19
C ASN A 446 15.42 -27.79 -10.36
N CYS A 447 15.47 -27.04 -11.47
CA CYS A 447 16.37 -27.26 -12.59
C CYS A 447 17.55 -26.29 -12.48
N THR A 448 18.74 -26.78 -12.13
CA THR A 448 19.94 -25.94 -11.97
C THR A 448 21.02 -26.31 -12.98
N ALA A 449 21.52 -25.33 -13.74
CA ALA A 449 22.64 -25.48 -14.64
C ALA A 449 23.67 -24.35 -14.45
N GLN A 450 24.94 -24.61 -14.78
CA GLN A 450 25.99 -23.61 -14.82
C GLN A 450 26.44 -23.36 -16.25
N HIS A 451 26.76 -22.11 -16.59
CA HIS A 451 27.27 -21.75 -17.91
C HIS A 451 28.20 -20.56 -17.88
N THR A 452 29.18 -20.54 -18.78
CA THR A 452 30.16 -19.44 -18.92
C THR A 452 30.05 -18.86 -20.32
N TYR A 453 29.74 -17.57 -20.42
CA TYR A 453 29.65 -16.87 -21.71
C TYR A 453 31.02 -16.38 -22.19
N GLY A 454 31.32 -16.65 -23.46
CA GLY A 454 32.48 -16.08 -24.16
C GLY A 454 32.32 -14.57 -24.44
N GLU A 455 33.46 -13.89 -24.66
CA GLU A 455 33.47 -12.45 -24.96
C GLU A 455 32.78 -12.12 -26.29
N GLY A 456 32.07 -10.98 -26.36
CA GLY A 456 31.70 -10.37 -27.64
C GLY A 456 30.23 -10.07 -27.92
N ALA A 457 29.32 -10.11 -26.94
CA ALA A 457 27.95 -9.61 -27.13
C ALA A 457 27.37 -8.92 -25.90
N SER A 458 26.33 -8.11 -26.10
CA SER A 458 25.66 -7.31 -25.07
C SER A 458 24.52 -8.04 -24.34
N SER A 459 23.94 -9.09 -24.93
CA SER A 459 22.95 -9.96 -24.27
C SER A 459 22.84 -11.35 -24.92
N ARG A 460 22.28 -12.30 -24.17
CA ARG A 460 21.99 -13.67 -24.58
C ARG A 460 20.60 -14.08 -24.12
N THR A 461 19.87 -14.77 -24.99
CA THR A 461 18.58 -15.38 -24.64
C THR A 461 18.83 -16.81 -24.21
N ILE A 462 18.47 -17.11 -22.97
CA ILE A 462 18.48 -18.44 -22.39
C ILE A 462 17.10 -19.04 -22.61
N LYS A 463 17.07 -20.25 -23.16
CA LYS A 463 15.85 -21.04 -23.34
C LYS A 463 15.94 -22.26 -22.43
N LEU A 464 15.05 -22.35 -21.45
CA LEU A 464 14.88 -23.53 -20.60
C LEU A 464 13.65 -24.30 -21.08
N THR A 465 13.87 -25.53 -21.54
CA THR A 465 12.80 -26.48 -21.87
C THR A 465 12.67 -27.48 -20.72
N VAL A 466 11.49 -27.59 -20.13
CA VAL A 466 11.18 -28.53 -19.04
C VAL A 466 10.27 -29.62 -19.60
N VAL A 467 10.57 -30.88 -19.32
CA VAL A 467 9.89 -32.05 -19.89
C VAL A 467 9.36 -32.95 -18.78
N ALA A 468 8.07 -33.25 -18.83
CA ALA A 468 7.37 -34.20 -17.96
C ALA A 468 7.47 -35.64 -18.49
N SER A 469 7.13 -36.63 -17.64
CA SER A 469 7.31 -38.06 -17.96
C SER A 469 6.40 -38.59 -19.07
N ASP A 470 5.29 -37.92 -19.32
CA ASP A 470 4.33 -38.18 -20.39
C ASP A 470 4.76 -37.60 -21.76
N GLY A 471 5.81 -36.77 -21.75
CA GLY A 471 6.35 -36.10 -22.94
C GLY A 471 5.85 -34.67 -23.12
N TYR A 472 4.97 -34.15 -22.26
CA TYR A 472 4.63 -32.73 -22.27
C TYR A 472 5.88 -31.90 -21.96
N SER A 473 6.02 -30.75 -22.62
CA SER A 473 7.14 -29.87 -22.37
C SER A 473 6.77 -28.41 -22.52
N THR A 474 7.22 -27.60 -21.58
CA THR A 474 7.10 -26.15 -21.64
C THR A 474 8.46 -25.51 -21.83
N THR A 475 8.50 -24.35 -22.48
CA THR A 475 9.72 -23.57 -22.64
C THR A 475 9.55 -22.20 -22.01
N LYS A 476 10.51 -21.81 -21.16
CA LYS A 476 10.66 -20.44 -20.70
C LYS A 476 11.92 -19.80 -21.25
N THR A 477 11.80 -18.59 -21.76
CA THR A 477 12.95 -17.77 -22.15
C THR A 477 13.25 -16.71 -21.10
N SER A 478 14.53 -16.40 -20.94
CA SER A 478 15.01 -15.25 -20.17
C SER A 478 16.20 -14.65 -20.88
N SER A 479 16.40 -13.34 -20.75
CA SER A 479 17.64 -12.71 -21.22
C SER A 479 18.63 -12.56 -20.09
N VAL A 480 19.91 -12.67 -20.40
CA VAL A 480 21.02 -12.20 -19.57
C VAL A 480 21.82 -11.17 -20.37
N ALA A 481 21.97 -9.97 -19.82
CA ALA A 481 22.86 -8.96 -20.37
C ALA A 481 24.31 -9.31 -20.02
N LEU A 482 25.23 -9.10 -20.95
CA LEU A 482 26.66 -9.32 -20.76
C LEU A 482 27.35 -7.96 -20.85
N GLY A 483 28.06 -7.58 -19.78
CA GLY A 483 28.66 -6.25 -19.68
C GLY A 483 29.92 -6.22 -18.84
N VAL A 484 30.72 -5.18 -19.03
CA VAL A 484 31.73 -4.73 -18.07
C VAL A 484 30.99 -3.86 -17.04
N GLY A 485 30.63 -4.43 -15.89
CA GLY A 485 29.75 -3.71 -14.97
C GLY A 485 30.44 -2.50 -14.31
N GLY A 486 29.64 -1.47 -14.03
CA GLY A 486 30.08 -0.23 -13.40
C GLY A 486 30.27 -0.35 -11.89
N ASP A 487 30.73 0.74 -11.27
CA ASP A 487 30.98 0.82 -9.83
C ASP A 487 29.66 0.78 -9.02
N LEU A 488 29.64 0.00 -7.94
CA LEU A 488 28.56 0.00 -6.95
C LEU A 488 28.54 1.37 -6.23
N VAL A 489 27.41 2.08 -6.27
CA VAL A 489 27.21 3.30 -5.47
C VAL A 489 26.15 3.01 -4.39
N ALA A 490 26.26 3.64 -3.23
CA ALA A 490 25.25 3.57 -2.19
C ALA A 490 24.51 4.90 -2.11
N SER A 491 23.23 4.87 -1.77
CA SER A 491 22.44 6.07 -1.52
C SER A 491 21.58 5.89 -0.28
N LEU A 492 21.52 6.92 0.55
CA LEU A 492 20.84 6.89 1.83
C LEU A 492 19.98 8.14 1.96
N ASP A 493 18.69 7.95 2.17
CA ASP A 493 17.81 9.01 2.64
C ASP A 493 17.65 8.89 4.15
N VAL A 494 17.80 10.03 4.85
CA VAL A 494 17.76 10.13 6.30
C VAL A 494 16.60 11.05 6.67
N GLY A 495 15.43 10.43 6.87
CA GLY A 495 14.19 11.08 7.28
C GLY A 495 14.07 11.23 8.80
N ARG A 496 13.22 12.16 9.23
CA ARG A 496 12.91 12.41 10.65
C ARG A 496 11.51 11.91 10.97
N ALA A 497 11.41 10.94 11.88
CA ALA A 497 10.15 10.41 12.41
C ALA A 497 9.77 11.02 13.76
N GLY A 498 10.76 11.55 14.48
CA GLY A 498 10.61 12.20 15.78
C GLY A 498 11.84 13.04 16.14
N ALA A 499 11.86 13.67 17.32
CA ALA A 499 13.01 14.47 17.76
C ALA A 499 14.27 13.59 17.86
N ARG A 500 14.08 12.32 18.23
CA ARG A 500 15.13 11.30 18.38
C ARG A 500 14.92 10.05 17.56
N THR A 501 13.92 10.03 16.68
CA THR A 501 13.63 8.88 15.83
C THR A 501 13.98 9.23 14.40
N VAL A 502 14.88 8.45 13.80
CA VAL A 502 15.24 8.54 12.39
C VAL A 502 14.52 7.45 11.63
N ASP A 503 13.99 7.79 10.46
CA ASP A 503 13.59 6.80 9.46
C ASP A 503 14.61 6.86 8.34
N VAL A 504 15.22 5.72 7.99
CA VAL A 504 16.17 5.63 6.90
C VAL A 504 15.63 4.77 5.79
N THR A 505 15.79 5.28 4.58
CA THR A 505 15.41 4.58 3.36
C THR A 505 16.65 4.39 2.51
N ASN A 506 16.94 3.15 2.14
CA ASN A 506 17.95 2.92 1.10
C ASN A 506 17.35 3.34 -0.24
N VAL A 507 17.79 4.48 -0.76
CA VAL A 507 17.34 5.06 -2.03
C VAL A 507 18.31 4.73 -3.16
N GLY A 508 18.91 3.54 -3.13
CA GLY A 508 19.51 2.82 -4.26
C GLY A 508 20.69 3.48 -5.01
N SER A 509 21.58 2.64 -5.54
CA SER A 509 22.21 2.95 -6.82
C SER A 509 22.43 1.67 -7.62
N HIS A 510 22.53 1.85 -8.93
CA HIS A 510 22.50 0.79 -9.94
C HIS A 510 23.84 0.06 -10.07
N GLY A 511 23.76 -1.25 -10.31
CA GLY A 511 24.86 -2.05 -10.86
C GLY A 511 24.65 -3.55 -10.73
N TRP A 512 24.21 -4.03 -9.55
CA TRP A 512 24.32 -5.44 -9.18
C TRP A 512 23.25 -5.89 -8.16
N ASN A 513 23.05 -7.22 -8.03
CA ASN A 513 22.15 -7.80 -7.02
C ASN A 513 22.72 -7.59 -5.61
N LEU A 514 22.04 -6.83 -4.75
CA LEU A 514 22.47 -6.60 -3.37
C LEU A 514 22.29 -7.86 -2.51
N VAL A 515 23.30 -8.21 -1.71
CA VAL A 515 23.29 -9.37 -0.81
C VAL A 515 23.10 -8.94 0.64
N THR A 516 23.73 -7.83 1.06
CA THR A 516 23.62 -7.31 2.43
C THR A 516 23.50 -5.79 2.47
N CYS A 517 22.66 -5.28 3.36
CA CYS A 517 22.59 -3.87 3.75
C CYS A 517 22.87 -3.77 5.26
N THR A 518 23.89 -3.05 5.68
CA THR A 518 24.18 -2.77 7.10
C THR A 518 24.02 -1.28 7.37
N PHE A 519 23.06 -0.95 8.22
CA PHE A 519 22.86 0.40 8.74
C PHE A 519 23.60 0.55 10.06
N ASN A 520 24.54 1.48 10.14
CA ASN A 520 25.17 1.93 11.37
C ASN A 520 24.57 3.30 11.71
N PHE A 521 23.92 3.40 12.87
CA PHE A 521 23.21 4.61 13.26
C PHE A 521 24.09 5.65 13.93
N GLY A 522 25.39 5.38 14.13
CA GLY A 522 26.35 6.32 14.70
C GLY A 522 26.32 6.43 16.23
N ASP A 523 25.43 5.71 16.91
CA ASP A 523 25.31 5.64 18.38
C ASP A 523 25.88 4.33 18.97
N GLY A 524 26.57 3.54 18.14
CA GLY A 524 27.10 2.21 18.50
C GLY A 524 26.14 1.06 18.20
N THR A 525 24.95 1.34 17.68
CA THR A 525 24.02 0.32 17.20
C THR A 525 24.17 0.11 15.68
N GLU A 526 24.01 -1.15 15.26
CA GLU A 526 23.99 -1.54 13.86
C GLU A 526 22.85 -2.51 13.60
N GLN A 527 22.28 -2.42 12.40
CA GLN A 527 21.27 -3.34 11.89
C GLN A 527 21.69 -3.87 10.52
N THR A 528 21.83 -5.19 10.40
CA THR A 528 22.16 -5.86 9.14
C THR A 528 20.96 -6.61 8.60
N VAL A 529 20.68 -6.43 7.31
CA VAL A 529 19.62 -7.08 6.55
C VAL A 529 20.24 -7.89 5.41
N GLN A 530 19.75 -9.11 5.19
CA GLN A 530 20.27 -10.05 4.20
C GLN A 530 19.21 -10.41 3.15
N GLY A 531 19.64 -10.71 1.92
CA GLY A 531 18.79 -11.22 0.85
C GLY A 531 17.70 -10.23 0.39
N GLY A 532 16.51 -10.73 0.04
CA GLY A 532 15.41 -9.93 -0.52
C GLY A 532 14.84 -8.81 0.38
N GLY A 533 15.27 -8.70 1.64
CA GLY A 533 14.95 -7.57 2.52
C GLY A 533 15.85 -6.34 2.33
N CYS A 534 17.00 -6.50 1.65
CA CYS A 534 17.89 -5.40 1.27
C CYS A 534 17.42 -4.83 -0.09
N GLY A 535 16.31 -4.08 -0.06
CA GLY A 535 15.64 -3.53 -1.24
C GLY A 535 15.72 -2.01 -1.35
N ILE A 536 15.57 -1.50 -2.57
CA ILE A 536 15.39 -0.07 -2.81
C ILE A 536 14.00 0.32 -2.29
N GLY A 537 13.91 1.39 -1.48
CA GLY A 537 12.64 1.88 -0.95
C GLY A 537 12.07 1.13 0.27
N THR A 538 12.88 0.33 0.97
CA THR A 538 12.51 -0.21 2.29
C THR A 538 12.91 0.75 3.41
N ASP A 539 11.98 1.04 4.30
CA ASP A 539 12.13 1.97 5.42
C ASP A 539 12.56 1.23 6.71
N TYR A 540 13.47 1.85 7.46
CA TYR A 540 13.92 1.36 8.76
C TYR A 540 13.93 2.50 9.79
N SER A 541 13.31 2.28 10.95
CA SER A 541 13.27 3.26 12.03
C SER A 541 14.31 2.96 13.12
N HIS A 542 14.99 3.98 13.64
CA HIS A 542 15.88 3.86 14.80
C HIS A 542 15.64 4.98 15.81
N PHE A 543 15.70 4.66 17.10
CA PHE A 543 15.54 5.61 18.21
C PHE A 543 16.87 5.88 18.90
N TYR A 544 17.26 7.15 18.97
CA TYR A 544 18.43 7.61 19.69
C TYR A 544 18.10 7.89 21.15
N GLN A 545 18.74 7.15 22.07
CA GLN A 545 18.60 7.43 23.50
C GLN A 545 19.10 8.82 23.90
N ASN A 546 20.03 9.32 23.11
CA ASN A 546 20.86 10.47 23.41
C ASN A 546 20.60 11.55 22.33
N VAL A 547 20.62 12.84 22.71
CA VAL A 547 20.56 13.93 21.71
C VAL A 547 21.88 14.00 20.92
N GLY A 548 22.02 14.91 19.98
CA GLY A 548 23.28 15.11 19.26
C GLY A 548 23.18 14.69 17.81
N THR A 549 24.25 14.96 17.07
CA THR A 549 24.30 14.65 15.64
C THR A 549 25.00 13.33 15.43
N TYR A 550 24.29 12.41 14.80
CA TYR A 550 24.72 11.07 14.48
C TYR A 550 24.93 10.95 12.97
N THR A 551 26.05 10.37 12.58
CA THR A 551 26.28 10.00 11.18
C THR A 551 25.69 8.63 10.96
N VAL A 552 24.56 8.59 10.27
CA VAL A 552 23.95 7.35 9.83
C VAL A 552 24.65 6.91 8.56
N THR A 553 25.14 5.68 8.54
CA THR A 553 25.86 5.10 7.41
C THR A 553 25.16 3.84 6.97
N VAL A 554 24.88 3.72 5.68
CA VAL A 554 24.52 2.44 5.07
C VAL A 554 25.74 1.88 4.34
N THR A 555 26.03 0.61 4.57
CA THR A 555 27.01 -0.19 3.83
C THR A 555 26.27 -1.25 3.06
N VAL A 556 26.35 -1.22 1.74
CA VAL A 556 25.74 -2.23 0.86
C VAL A 556 26.82 -3.10 0.25
N THR A 557 26.56 -4.41 0.20
CA THR A 557 27.42 -5.39 -0.47
C THR A 557 26.62 -6.08 -1.56
N ASP A 558 27.19 -6.19 -2.75
CA ASP A 558 26.56 -6.90 -3.86
C ASP A 558 27.02 -8.36 -3.98
N SER A 559 26.46 -9.08 -4.97
CA SER A 559 26.73 -10.49 -5.24
C SER A 559 28.16 -10.78 -5.70
N ASP A 560 28.87 -9.76 -6.19
CA ASP A 560 30.27 -9.85 -6.61
C ASP A 560 31.23 -9.50 -5.46
N GLY A 561 30.69 -9.16 -4.28
CA GLY A 561 31.44 -8.80 -3.09
C GLY A 561 31.95 -7.37 -3.08
N GLN A 562 31.50 -6.52 -4.01
CA GLN A 562 31.80 -5.08 -3.96
C GLN A 562 31.03 -4.45 -2.82
N VAL A 563 31.64 -3.46 -2.18
CA VAL A 563 31.09 -2.75 -1.03
C VAL A 563 31.03 -1.26 -1.34
N ALA A 564 29.87 -0.66 -1.12
CA ALA A 564 29.68 0.78 -1.23
C ALA A 564 29.05 1.33 0.06
N THR A 565 29.39 2.57 0.39
CA THR A 565 28.87 3.25 1.58
C THR A 565 28.27 4.59 1.23
N SER A 566 27.20 4.94 1.93
CA SER A 566 26.59 6.27 1.88
C SER A 566 26.25 6.69 3.28
N SER A 567 26.33 7.98 3.55
CA SER A 567 26.06 8.52 4.87
C SER A 567 25.27 9.81 4.81
N GLY A 568 24.44 9.99 5.83
CA GLY A 568 23.69 11.20 6.11
C GLY A 568 23.75 11.50 7.60
N ASN A 569 23.56 12.76 7.97
CA ASN A 569 23.53 13.13 9.38
C ASN A 569 22.10 13.22 9.86
N PHE A 570 21.82 12.58 10.99
CA PHE A 570 20.60 12.80 11.76
C PHE A 570 20.94 13.52 13.05
N THR A 571 20.33 14.67 13.30
CA THR A 571 20.44 15.37 14.58
C THR A 571 19.27 14.97 15.47
N ALA A 572 19.53 14.11 16.45
CA ALA A 572 18.60 13.85 17.53
C ALA A 572 18.53 15.09 18.43
N THR A 573 17.38 15.73 18.51
CA THR A 573 17.16 16.93 19.34
C THR A 573 16.39 16.56 20.61
N GLY A 574 16.33 17.48 21.56
CA GLY A 574 15.32 17.40 22.60
C GLY A 574 13.92 17.65 22.04
N ASP A 575 12.93 17.37 22.87
CA ASP A 575 11.50 17.55 22.62
C ASP A 575 11.01 18.86 23.24
N PHE A 576 9.96 19.44 22.69
CA PHE A 576 9.40 20.72 23.14
C PHE A 576 8.04 20.53 23.79
N TYR A 577 7.74 21.37 24.78
CA TYR A 577 6.53 21.23 25.58
C TYR A 577 5.33 21.87 24.89
N THR A 578 4.23 21.13 24.82
CA THR A 578 2.92 21.65 24.42
C THR A 578 1.98 21.55 25.63
N PRO A 579 1.57 22.68 26.24
CA PRO A 579 0.58 22.69 27.29
C PRO A 579 -0.82 22.41 26.73
N LEU A 580 -1.65 21.75 27.52
CA LEU A 580 -3.10 21.72 27.27
C LEU A 580 -3.74 22.99 27.82
N THR A 581 -4.64 23.60 27.04
CA THR A 581 -5.40 24.78 27.48
C THR A 581 -6.33 24.49 28.65
N SER A 582 -6.79 23.24 28.77
CA SER A 582 -7.50 22.71 29.93
C SER A 582 -6.97 21.31 30.22
N PRO A 583 -6.51 21.01 31.46
CA PRO A 583 -6.11 19.66 31.84
C PRO A 583 -7.22 18.62 31.63
N VAL A 584 -6.83 17.39 31.30
CA VAL A 584 -7.75 16.28 30.99
C VAL A 584 -7.55 15.13 31.96
N ARG A 585 -8.63 14.61 32.57
CA ARG A 585 -8.55 13.43 33.44
C ARG A 585 -8.37 12.16 32.61
N VAL A 586 -7.14 11.62 32.61
CA VAL A 586 -6.78 10.41 31.86
C VAL A 586 -6.86 9.13 32.71
N LEU A 587 -6.88 9.27 34.04
CA LEU A 587 -7.03 8.14 34.97
C LEU A 587 -7.90 8.54 36.18
N ASP A 588 -8.86 7.69 36.52
CA ASP A 588 -9.57 7.72 37.81
C ASP A 588 -10.09 6.32 38.15
N THR A 589 -9.43 5.68 39.10
CA THR A 589 -9.76 4.31 39.52
C THR A 589 -11.10 4.20 40.25
N ARG A 590 -11.68 5.31 40.69
CA ARG A 590 -12.99 5.35 41.36
C ARG A 590 -14.15 5.34 40.35
N HIS A 591 -13.87 5.75 39.11
CA HIS A 591 -14.88 5.97 38.07
C HIS A 591 -14.59 5.23 36.75
N ALA A 592 -13.68 4.24 36.76
CA ALA A 592 -13.28 3.46 35.59
C ALA A 592 -12.79 4.32 34.41
N THR A 593 -12.11 5.44 34.69
CA THR A 593 -11.44 6.25 33.65
C THR A 593 -10.01 5.75 33.50
N GLY A 594 -9.56 5.44 32.28
CA GLY A 594 -8.22 4.88 32.01
C GLY A 594 -8.00 3.44 32.50
N VAL A 595 -9.01 2.80 33.09
CA VAL A 595 -8.98 1.41 33.58
C VAL A 595 -10.31 0.71 33.27
N PRO A 596 -10.32 -0.62 33.07
CA PRO A 596 -11.51 -1.34 32.63
C PRO A 596 -12.64 -1.38 33.68
N THR A 597 -12.31 -1.24 34.96
CA THR A 597 -13.27 -1.31 36.07
C THR A 597 -12.89 -0.36 37.19
N ALA A 598 -13.89 0.21 37.86
CA ALA A 598 -13.68 1.03 39.06
C ALA A 598 -13.26 0.13 40.23
N ALA A 599 -11.98 0.21 40.62
CA ALA A 599 -11.40 -0.58 41.69
C ALA A 599 -10.11 0.05 42.23
N LYS A 600 -9.89 -0.03 43.54
CA LYS A 600 -8.62 0.37 44.16
C LYS A 600 -7.46 -0.46 43.63
N VAL A 601 -6.31 0.18 43.46
CA VAL A 601 -5.04 -0.48 43.12
C VAL A 601 -4.51 -1.19 44.37
N PRO A 602 -4.35 -2.52 44.38
CA PRO A 602 -3.84 -3.25 45.53
C PRO A 602 -2.35 -2.94 45.76
N SER A 603 -1.86 -3.27 46.97
CA SER A 603 -0.42 -3.23 47.29
C SER A 603 0.39 -4.02 46.26
N GLY A 604 1.40 -3.41 45.66
CA GLY A 604 2.23 -4.00 44.61
C GLY A 604 1.58 -4.03 43.23
N GLY A 605 0.32 -3.59 43.09
CA GLY A 605 -0.38 -3.50 41.81
C GLY A 605 0.16 -2.37 40.94
N THR A 606 0.04 -2.55 39.62
CA THR A 606 0.48 -1.58 38.61
C THR A 606 -0.66 -1.34 37.62
N ILE A 607 -0.93 -0.06 37.31
CA ILE A 607 -1.76 0.35 36.19
C ILE A 607 -0.85 0.68 35.02
N ARG A 608 -1.12 0.09 33.85
CA ARG A 608 -0.51 0.51 32.59
C ARG A 608 -1.48 1.40 31.84
N LEU A 609 -1.09 2.62 31.55
CA LEU A 609 -1.93 3.65 30.93
C LEU A 609 -1.37 4.02 29.56
N LYS A 610 -2.20 3.91 28.51
CA LYS A 610 -1.85 4.32 27.14
C LYS A 610 -2.16 5.80 26.97
N LEU A 611 -1.17 6.56 26.49
CA LEU A 611 -1.27 8.01 26.35
C LEU A 611 -0.93 8.48 24.93
N ALA A 612 0.10 7.94 24.27
CA ALA A 612 0.40 8.35 22.90
C ALA A 612 -0.74 7.95 21.94
N GLY A 613 -1.23 8.91 21.15
CA GLY A 613 -2.39 8.75 20.27
C GLY A 613 -3.74 8.73 21.00
N ALA A 614 -3.75 8.99 22.31
CA ALA A 614 -4.95 9.19 23.11
C ALA A 614 -5.03 10.65 23.55
N ASP A 615 -6.26 11.16 23.67
CA ASP A 615 -6.51 12.59 23.88
C ASP A 615 -5.72 13.43 22.85
N SER A 616 -5.34 14.67 23.15
CA SER A 616 -4.57 15.51 22.21
C SER A 616 -3.09 15.11 22.10
N VAL A 617 -2.66 13.97 22.66
CA VAL A 617 -1.24 13.55 22.69
C VAL A 617 -0.87 12.89 21.36
N PRO A 618 0.09 13.45 20.60
CA PRO A 618 0.58 12.85 19.36
C PRO A 618 1.13 11.43 19.56
N THR A 619 1.09 10.62 18.50
CA THR A 619 1.63 9.24 18.54
C THR A 619 3.14 9.19 18.74
N ASP A 620 3.84 10.28 18.37
CA ASP A 620 5.29 10.47 18.47
C ASP A 620 5.71 11.26 19.73
N ALA A 621 4.78 11.55 20.65
CA ALA A 621 5.13 12.22 21.92
C ALA A 621 6.17 11.40 22.71
N ALA A 622 7.18 12.08 23.25
CA ALA A 622 8.30 11.44 23.96
C ALA A 622 8.07 11.36 25.47
N ALA A 623 7.30 12.28 26.04
CA ALA A 623 6.96 12.35 27.46
C ALA A 623 5.65 13.10 27.69
N VAL A 624 5.08 12.94 28.89
CA VAL A 624 3.87 13.65 29.34
C VAL A 624 4.11 14.32 30.69
N VAL A 625 3.36 15.39 30.94
CA VAL A 625 3.26 16.05 32.25
C VAL A 625 1.89 15.74 32.83
N LEU A 626 1.87 15.12 34.00
CA LEU A 626 0.67 14.72 34.72
C LEU A 626 0.68 15.31 36.12
N ASN A 627 -0.46 15.73 36.64
CA ASN A 627 -0.63 15.78 38.09
C ASN A 627 -1.24 14.47 38.58
N VAL A 628 -0.49 13.72 39.39
CA VAL A 628 -0.89 12.41 39.91
C VAL A 628 -1.34 12.56 41.36
N THR A 629 -2.57 12.15 41.64
CA THR A 629 -3.16 12.19 42.99
C THR A 629 -3.43 10.79 43.50
N GLU A 630 -2.91 10.49 44.69
CA GLU A 630 -3.31 9.34 45.50
C GLU A 630 -4.43 9.75 46.47
N THR A 631 -5.43 8.89 46.62
CA THR A 631 -6.48 9.08 47.64
C THR A 631 -7.02 7.75 48.16
N ASN A 632 -7.78 7.81 49.26
CA ASN A 632 -8.41 6.66 49.92
C ASN A 632 -7.41 5.53 50.30
N SER A 633 -6.13 5.84 50.53
CA SER A 633 -5.12 4.87 50.98
C SER A 633 -5.50 4.16 52.27
N THR A 634 -5.36 2.83 52.27
CA THR A 634 -5.51 2.00 53.48
C THR A 634 -4.20 1.68 54.18
N GLY A 635 -3.07 2.10 53.61
CA GLY A 635 -1.71 1.92 54.15
C GLY A 635 -0.78 2.99 53.58
N GLY A 636 0.31 3.31 54.29
CA GLY A 636 1.29 4.29 53.82
C GLY A 636 2.29 3.69 52.82
N GLY A 637 2.88 4.54 52.00
CA GLY A 637 3.85 4.16 50.98
C GLY A 637 4.17 5.27 49.98
N PHE A 638 4.40 4.86 48.73
CA PHE A 638 4.69 5.76 47.63
C PHE A 638 4.19 5.19 46.30
N ILE A 639 4.05 6.07 45.31
CA ILE A 639 3.78 5.72 43.91
C ILE A 639 5.07 5.82 43.13
N THR A 640 5.29 4.87 42.22
CA THR A 640 6.35 4.95 41.20
C THR A 640 5.68 5.07 39.84
N VAL A 641 5.88 6.20 39.16
CA VAL A 641 5.45 6.41 37.78
C VAL A 641 6.66 6.28 36.87
N TYR A 642 6.57 5.45 35.84
CA TYR A 642 7.71 5.11 34.99
C TYR A 642 7.26 4.67 33.58
N PRO A 643 8.17 4.60 32.60
CA PRO A 643 7.80 4.28 31.23
C PRO A 643 7.16 2.88 31.07
N GLY A 644 6.34 2.74 30.03
CA GLY A 644 5.83 1.46 29.56
C GLY A 644 6.95 0.53 29.13
N LEU A 645 6.73 -0.79 29.29
CA LEU A 645 7.70 -1.84 28.88
C LEU A 645 9.08 -1.79 29.54
N THR A 646 9.29 -0.99 30.59
CA THR A 646 10.55 -0.97 31.36
C THR A 646 10.40 -1.68 32.72
N THR A 647 11.54 -1.94 33.37
CA THR A 647 11.57 -2.48 34.72
C THR A 647 11.26 -1.40 35.74
N VAL A 648 10.69 -1.78 36.88
CA VAL A 648 10.29 -0.81 37.91
C VAL A 648 11.55 -0.14 38.48
N PRO A 649 11.69 1.19 38.35
CA PRO A 649 12.85 1.90 38.90
C PRO A 649 12.77 2.00 40.43
N THR A 650 13.87 2.42 41.05
CA THR A 650 13.92 2.62 42.51
C THR A 650 13.34 3.97 42.96
N SER A 651 12.92 4.81 42.02
CA SER A 651 12.39 6.16 42.26
C SER A 651 11.01 6.14 42.92
N SER A 652 10.70 7.23 43.61
CA SER A 652 9.35 7.51 44.11
C SER A 652 8.86 8.82 43.51
N SER A 653 7.66 8.84 42.95
CA SER A 653 7.02 10.03 42.39
C SER A 653 6.26 10.81 43.45
N LEU A 654 5.52 10.15 44.36
CA LEU A 654 4.88 10.82 45.50
C LEU A 654 4.79 9.90 46.72
N ASN A 655 4.80 10.47 47.93
CA ASN A 655 4.83 9.74 49.20
C ASN A 655 3.64 10.12 50.07
N PHE A 656 3.03 9.13 50.73
CA PHE A 656 1.82 9.33 51.51
C PHE A 656 1.75 8.40 52.73
N GLY A 657 1.08 8.86 53.78
CA GLY A 657 0.62 8.06 54.91
C GLY A 657 -0.78 7.49 54.66
N ALA A 658 -1.20 6.53 55.50
CA ALA A 658 -2.55 5.95 55.40
C ALA A 658 -3.63 7.04 55.59
N GLY A 659 -4.64 7.03 54.72
CA GLY A 659 -5.78 7.95 54.75
C GLY A 659 -5.46 9.38 54.29
N GLN A 660 -4.27 9.61 53.71
CA GLN A 660 -3.94 10.90 53.14
C GLN A 660 -4.51 11.05 51.72
N THR A 661 -4.51 12.27 51.21
CA THR A 661 -4.72 12.57 49.79
C THR A 661 -3.64 13.54 49.40
N VAL A 662 -2.77 13.12 48.50
CA VAL A 662 -1.55 13.82 48.12
C VAL A 662 -1.46 13.82 46.61
N ALA A 663 -1.17 14.99 46.04
CA ALA A 663 -0.84 15.15 44.64
C ALA A 663 0.65 15.47 44.48
N ASN A 664 1.22 15.05 43.35
CA ASN A 664 2.49 15.56 42.87
C ASN A 664 2.47 15.67 41.34
N THR A 665 3.12 16.69 40.80
CA THR A 665 3.40 16.75 39.37
C THR A 665 4.44 15.70 38.99
N VAL A 666 4.23 15.06 37.84
CA VAL A 666 5.05 13.99 37.31
C VAL A 666 5.32 14.28 35.84
N ILE A 667 6.59 14.46 35.50
CA ILE A 667 7.05 14.43 34.11
C ILE A 667 7.60 13.05 33.85
N VAL A 668 7.05 12.31 32.88
CA VAL A 668 7.43 10.91 32.65
C VAL A 668 7.58 10.61 31.16
N LYS A 669 8.67 9.95 30.81
CA LYS A 669 8.94 9.40 29.48
C LYS A 669 7.88 8.36 29.09
N LEU A 670 7.40 8.41 27.85
CA LEU A 670 6.53 7.37 27.30
C LEU A 670 7.35 6.14 26.89
N GLY A 671 6.83 4.94 27.17
CA GLY A 671 7.43 3.69 26.69
C GLY A 671 7.37 3.61 25.16
N THR A 672 8.08 2.65 24.55
CA THR A 672 8.10 2.46 23.08
C THR A 672 6.73 2.14 22.48
N ASP A 673 5.78 1.70 23.30
CA ASP A 673 4.39 1.48 22.92
C ASP A 673 3.47 2.66 23.29
N GLY A 674 4.03 3.79 23.70
CA GLY A 674 3.29 5.00 24.10
C GLY A 674 2.55 4.90 25.43
N THR A 675 2.95 3.98 26.32
CA THR A 675 2.32 3.79 27.64
C THR A 675 3.23 4.24 28.78
N ILE A 676 2.62 4.44 29.96
CA ILE A 676 3.31 4.57 31.26
C ILE A 676 2.78 3.52 32.24
N ASN A 677 3.52 3.30 33.32
CA ASN A 677 3.13 2.44 34.43
C ASN A 677 3.04 3.27 35.73
N LEU A 678 1.96 3.10 36.49
CA LEU A 678 1.77 3.66 37.83
C LEU A 678 1.69 2.51 38.82
N ARG A 679 2.74 2.33 39.64
CA ARG A 679 2.82 1.24 40.63
C ARG A 679 2.53 1.74 42.04
N ASN A 680 1.62 1.04 42.72
CA ASN A 680 1.38 1.21 44.16
C ASN A 680 2.44 0.44 44.97
N SER A 681 3.39 1.16 45.58
CA SER A 681 4.43 0.61 46.45
C SER A 681 4.12 0.79 47.94
N SER A 682 2.83 0.92 48.30
CA SER A 682 2.37 0.99 49.68
C SER A 682 2.06 -0.38 50.29
N THR A 683 1.81 -0.38 51.60
CA THR A 683 1.35 -1.56 52.35
C THR A 683 -0.15 -1.81 52.25
N GLY A 684 -0.89 -0.98 51.50
CA GLY A 684 -2.35 -1.03 51.40
C GLY A 684 -2.86 -0.84 49.97
N SER A 685 -4.18 -0.72 49.83
CA SER A 685 -4.84 -0.36 48.58
C SER A 685 -5.06 1.15 48.49
N ILE A 686 -5.04 1.69 47.28
CA ILE A 686 -5.19 3.13 47.00
C ILE A 686 -6.17 3.36 45.84
N ASP A 687 -6.71 4.56 45.73
CA ASP A 687 -7.25 5.09 44.48
C ASP A 687 -6.22 6.01 43.83
N LEU A 688 -6.14 5.97 42.49
CA LEU A 688 -5.26 6.83 41.70
C LEU A 688 -6.09 7.68 40.73
N ILE A 689 -5.69 8.94 40.64
CA ILE A 689 -6.19 9.92 39.68
C ILE A 689 -4.98 10.49 38.95
N ALA A 690 -5.06 10.65 37.63
CA ALA A 690 -4.05 11.40 36.87
C ALA A 690 -4.75 12.36 35.92
N ASP A 691 -4.39 13.63 36.03
CA ASP A 691 -4.84 14.70 35.16
C ASP A 691 -3.66 15.10 34.25
N LEU A 692 -3.84 15.03 32.93
CA LEU A 692 -2.86 15.39 31.90
C LEU A 692 -2.80 16.90 31.73
N GLU A 693 -1.61 17.48 31.90
CA GLU A 693 -1.36 18.92 31.79
C GLU A 693 -0.73 19.32 30.44
N GLY A 694 0.05 18.41 29.84
CA GLY A 694 0.71 18.64 28.55
C GLY A 694 1.61 17.48 28.13
N TYR A 695 2.30 17.63 27.00
CA TYR A 695 3.20 16.62 26.45
C TYR A 695 4.45 17.24 25.83
N TYR A 696 5.50 16.43 25.68
CA TYR A 696 6.70 16.78 24.94
C TYR A 696 6.74 16.04 23.60
N ALA A 697 6.87 16.80 22.50
CA ALA A 697 6.94 16.26 21.13
C ALA A 697 7.93 17.06 20.27
N VAL A 698 8.02 16.77 18.97
CA VAL A 698 8.93 17.44 18.03
C VAL A 698 8.68 18.95 17.94
N ASP A 699 7.41 19.34 18.05
CA ASP A 699 6.98 20.74 18.02
C ASP A 699 6.50 21.17 19.42
N GLY A 700 6.69 22.45 19.73
CA GLY A 700 6.23 23.03 20.99
C GLY A 700 7.06 24.22 21.45
N SER A 701 7.02 24.47 22.75
CA SER A 701 7.70 25.56 23.43
C SER A 701 8.94 25.07 24.19
N SER A 702 10.01 25.88 24.15
CA SER A 702 11.26 25.61 24.85
C SER A 702 11.19 26.03 26.31
N PHE A 703 11.89 25.32 27.20
CA PHE A 703 11.96 25.69 28.62
C PHE A 703 12.97 26.82 28.86
N ILE A 704 12.53 27.86 29.57
CA ILE A 704 13.33 28.97 30.04
C ILE A 704 13.37 28.88 31.56
N SER A 705 14.52 28.46 32.09
CA SER A 705 14.71 28.35 33.53
C SER A 705 14.76 29.73 34.20
N SER A 706 14.25 29.81 35.42
CA SER A 706 14.37 30.97 36.29
C SER A 706 14.94 30.56 37.65
N SER A 707 15.63 31.49 38.30
CA SER A 707 15.79 31.41 39.75
C SER A 707 14.40 31.46 40.41
N PRO A 708 14.14 30.73 41.49
CA PRO A 708 12.86 30.80 42.19
C PRO A 708 12.55 32.24 42.67
N VAL A 709 11.41 32.80 42.24
CA VAL A 709 10.92 34.12 42.65
C VAL A 709 9.53 34.00 43.27
N ARG A 710 9.29 34.67 44.40
CA ARG A 710 7.98 34.69 45.04
C ARG A 710 7.06 35.72 44.38
N GLU A 711 6.03 35.24 43.68
CA GLU A 711 5.06 36.09 42.99
C GLU A 711 3.83 36.39 43.84
N LEU A 712 3.46 35.47 44.74
CA LEU A 712 2.31 35.64 45.63
C LEU A 712 2.63 35.13 47.05
N ASP A 713 2.21 35.90 48.04
CA ASP A 713 2.06 35.46 49.44
C ASP A 713 0.82 36.14 50.04
N THR A 714 -0.27 35.38 50.20
CA THR A 714 -1.54 35.92 50.71
C THR A 714 -1.48 36.28 52.20
N ARG A 715 -0.49 35.75 52.92
CA ARG A 715 -0.25 36.08 54.34
C ARG A 715 0.30 37.50 54.48
N ALA A 716 1.20 37.87 53.57
CA ALA A 716 1.84 39.19 53.55
C ALA A 716 0.86 40.29 53.09
N THR A 717 -0.07 39.94 52.21
CA THR A 717 -1.09 40.87 51.67
C THR A 717 -2.39 40.85 52.48
N HIS A 718 -2.51 39.98 53.49
CA HIS A 718 -3.71 39.77 54.31
C HIS A 718 -4.97 39.42 53.51
N THR A 719 -4.82 38.66 52.42
CA THR A 719 -5.87 38.27 51.47
C THR A 719 -6.15 36.77 51.50
N THR A 720 -6.24 36.16 52.69
CA THR A 720 -6.58 34.73 52.84
C THR A 720 -7.79 34.35 51.96
N LEU A 721 -7.62 33.33 51.12
CA LEU A 721 -8.64 32.91 50.17
C LEU A 721 -9.79 32.22 50.91
N LYS A 722 -11.03 32.62 50.59
CA LYS A 722 -12.25 31.97 51.07
C LYS A 722 -12.60 30.78 50.17
N ALA A 723 -13.56 29.97 50.59
CA ALA A 723 -14.09 28.88 49.78
C ALA A 723 -14.65 29.41 48.45
N GLY A 724 -14.25 28.79 47.34
CA GLY A 724 -14.64 29.18 45.97
C GLY A 724 -14.12 30.55 45.55
N ALA A 725 -13.09 31.09 46.22
CA ALA A 725 -12.46 32.32 45.81
C ALA A 725 -11.24 32.03 44.94
N THR A 726 -11.07 32.84 43.91
CA THR A 726 -9.95 32.80 42.97
C THR A 726 -8.99 33.95 43.24
N VAL A 727 -7.69 33.71 43.03
CA VAL A 727 -6.66 34.76 43.02
C VAL A 727 -5.87 34.68 41.73
N LYS A 728 -5.70 35.83 41.06
CA LYS A 728 -4.84 35.95 39.87
C LYS A 728 -3.40 36.19 40.30
N VAL A 729 -2.49 35.41 39.75
CA VAL A 729 -1.04 35.59 39.84
C VAL A 729 -0.58 36.21 38.53
N ASN A 730 -0.13 37.47 38.62
CA ASN A 730 0.54 38.12 37.49
C ASN A 730 2.01 37.72 37.58
N LEU A 731 2.49 36.95 36.62
CA LEU A 731 3.86 36.43 36.67
C LEU A 731 4.92 37.54 36.52
N GLY A 732 4.54 38.79 36.22
CA GLY A 732 5.43 39.98 36.28
C GLY A 732 6.63 39.97 35.33
N ILE A 733 6.80 38.88 34.60
CA ILE A 733 7.92 38.57 33.72
C ILE A 733 7.53 38.97 32.30
N GLY A 734 8.26 39.94 31.72
CA GLY A 734 8.07 40.40 30.34
C GLY A 734 8.60 39.38 29.32
N ILE A 735 8.18 38.12 29.42
CA ILE A 735 8.64 37.03 28.57
C ILE A 735 7.74 36.98 27.32
N PRO A 736 8.29 37.27 26.12
CA PRO A 736 7.50 37.21 24.89
C PRO A 736 7.04 35.78 24.60
N ALA A 737 5.78 35.61 24.22
CA ALA A 737 5.23 34.36 23.72
C ALA A 737 5.31 33.16 24.69
N THR A 738 5.17 33.42 26.01
CA THR A 738 5.02 32.38 27.03
C THR A 738 3.72 31.60 26.82
N THR A 739 3.83 30.28 26.82
CA THR A 739 2.72 29.35 26.65
C THR A 739 2.40 28.57 27.93
N ALA A 740 3.39 28.39 28.82
CA ALA A 740 3.20 27.76 30.13
C ALA A 740 4.20 28.27 31.18
N ALA A 741 3.88 28.11 32.46
CA ALA A 741 4.73 28.45 33.60
C ALA A 741 4.89 27.26 34.55
N THR A 742 6.07 27.11 35.14
CA THR A 742 6.32 26.19 36.25
C THR A 742 6.21 26.97 37.56
N LEU A 743 5.25 26.57 38.39
CA LEU A 743 4.91 27.25 39.64
C LEU A 743 4.98 26.27 40.79
N ASN A 744 5.67 26.61 41.85
CA ASN A 744 5.55 25.89 43.10
C ASN A 744 4.50 26.56 43.98
N ILE A 745 3.37 25.86 44.17
CA ILE A 745 2.20 26.35 44.90
C ILE A 745 2.22 25.73 46.28
N THR A 746 2.22 26.56 47.33
CA THR A 746 2.16 26.13 48.73
C THR A 746 0.84 26.57 49.36
N ALA A 747 0.09 25.62 49.93
CA ALA A 747 -1.07 25.89 50.77
C ALA A 747 -0.65 25.86 52.24
N THR A 748 -1.09 26.83 53.03
CA THR A 748 -0.87 26.89 54.48
C THR A 748 -2.06 27.52 55.20
N ASN A 749 -2.09 27.42 56.53
CA ASN A 749 -3.15 27.96 57.39
C ASN A 749 -4.58 27.52 56.98
N ALA A 750 -4.72 26.37 56.32
CA ALA A 750 -6.00 25.88 55.86
C ALA A 750 -6.93 25.53 57.03
N THR A 751 -8.15 26.08 57.06
CA THR A 751 -9.12 25.77 58.15
C THR A 751 -9.89 24.48 57.89
N ARG A 752 -9.98 24.04 56.63
CA ARG A 752 -10.57 22.76 56.21
C ARG A 752 -9.73 22.17 55.08
N GLY A 753 -9.73 20.85 54.95
CA GLY A 753 -9.06 20.18 53.83
C GLY A 753 -9.79 20.41 52.50
N GLY A 754 -9.04 20.39 51.42
CA GLY A 754 -9.52 20.62 50.05
C GLY A 754 -8.38 20.56 49.05
N ASN A 755 -8.56 21.25 47.93
CA ASN A 755 -7.54 21.34 46.89
C ASN A 755 -7.47 22.75 46.29
N ILE A 756 -6.36 23.02 45.58
CA ILE A 756 -6.17 24.18 44.71
C ILE A 756 -6.12 23.72 43.27
N THR A 757 -6.82 24.44 42.42
CA THR A 757 -6.77 24.30 40.96
C THR A 757 -6.12 25.54 40.37
N ALA A 758 -5.08 25.36 39.56
CA ALA A 758 -4.39 26.40 38.83
C ALA A 758 -4.69 26.26 37.34
N PHE A 759 -5.06 27.36 36.69
CA PHE A 759 -5.48 27.38 35.29
C PHE A 759 -5.19 28.75 34.63
N ALA A 760 -5.19 28.80 33.31
CA ALA A 760 -5.03 30.05 32.57
C ALA A 760 -6.18 31.01 32.92
N ASP A 761 -5.91 32.30 33.03
CA ASP A 761 -6.88 33.29 33.48
C ASP A 761 -7.97 33.65 32.43
N ASP A 762 -7.82 33.14 31.21
CA ASP A 762 -8.75 33.29 30.10
C ASP A 762 -9.57 32.00 29.81
N VAL A 763 -9.45 30.96 30.66
CA VAL A 763 -10.26 29.74 30.58
C VAL A 763 -11.11 29.54 31.84
N SER A 764 -12.19 28.76 31.71
CA SER A 764 -12.98 28.34 32.89
C SER A 764 -12.23 27.30 33.71
N GLU A 765 -12.44 27.30 35.03
CA GLU A 765 -11.84 26.33 35.93
C GLU A 765 -12.02 24.88 35.46
N PRO A 766 -10.93 24.10 35.33
CA PRO A 766 -10.99 22.68 35.00
C PRO A 766 -11.32 21.82 36.23
N SER A 767 -11.79 20.58 36.01
CA SER A 767 -12.08 19.64 37.12
C SER A 767 -10.85 18.96 37.74
N SER A 768 -9.65 19.31 37.27
CA SER A 768 -8.38 18.85 37.82
C SER A 768 -8.06 19.58 39.13
N SER A 769 -7.16 19.02 39.92
CA SER A 769 -6.56 19.72 41.07
C SER A 769 -5.06 19.66 40.95
N ASN A 770 -4.34 20.73 41.32
CA ASN A 770 -2.87 20.72 41.35
C ASN A 770 -2.34 20.44 42.75
N LEU A 771 -2.97 20.92 43.82
CA LEU A 771 -2.48 20.72 45.19
C LEU A 771 -3.59 20.25 46.12
N ASN A 772 -3.35 19.19 46.89
CA ASN A 772 -4.30 18.70 47.90
C ASN A 772 -3.75 18.91 49.31
N PHE A 773 -4.59 19.37 50.23
CA PHE A 773 -4.17 19.70 51.60
C PHE A 773 -5.23 19.34 52.64
N GLY A 774 -4.76 18.99 53.84
CA GLY A 774 -5.58 18.84 55.04
C GLY A 774 -5.63 20.11 55.90
N PRO A 775 -6.48 20.13 56.94
CA PRO A 775 -6.57 21.27 57.87
C PRO A 775 -5.23 21.50 58.57
N GLY A 776 -4.77 22.76 58.59
CA GLY A 776 -3.53 23.19 59.25
C GLY A 776 -2.24 22.65 58.62
N GLN A 777 -2.32 21.94 57.50
CA GLN A 777 -1.14 21.45 56.79
C GLN A 777 -0.46 22.60 56.03
N THR A 778 0.86 22.53 55.97
CA THR A 778 1.67 23.29 55.01
C THR A 778 2.26 22.29 54.03
N VAL A 779 1.82 22.37 52.77
CA VAL A 779 2.20 21.43 51.70
C VAL A 779 2.36 22.20 50.41
N ALA A 780 3.34 21.78 49.59
CA ALA A 780 3.63 22.35 48.29
C ALA A 780 3.52 21.28 47.20
N ASN A 781 3.14 21.72 46.00
CA ASN A 781 3.27 20.94 44.77
C ASN A 781 3.75 21.88 43.66
N GLU A 782 4.68 21.41 42.83
CA GLU A 782 4.95 22.07 41.54
C GLU A 782 3.75 21.86 40.60
N ALA A 783 3.43 22.83 39.76
CA ALA A 783 2.40 22.77 38.74
C ALA A 783 2.96 23.36 37.44
N VAL A 784 2.71 22.68 36.31
CA VAL A 784 3.00 23.22 34.98
C VAL A 784 1.69 23.71 34.38
N VAL A 785 1.50 25.02 34.35
CA VAL A 785 0.20 25.63 34.06
C VAL A 785 0.27 26.36 32.73
N HIS A 786 -0.70 26.14 31.86
CA HIS A 786 -0.91 27.00 30.69
C HIS A 786 -1.11 28.45 31.16
N VAL A 787 -0.51 29.40 30.45
CA VAL A 787 -0.64 30.82 30.77
C VAL A 787 -1.61 31.45 29.79
N GLY A 788 -2.56 32.26 30.27
CA GLY A 788 -3.51 32.94 29.40
C GLY A 788 -2.84 34.00 28.53
N ALA A 789 -3.58 34.52 27.55
CA ALA A 789 -3.04 35.43 26.54
C ALA A 789 -2.39 36.72 27.10
N ASP A 790 -2.72 37.10 28.34
CA ASP A 790 -2.17 38.28 29.01
C ASP A 790 -0.98 37.97 29.97
N GLY A 791 -0.57 36.70 30.06
CA GLY A 791 0.48 36.26 30.97
C GLY A 791 -0.01 35.85 32.38
N GLY A 792 -1.32 35.74 32.59
CA GLY A 792 -1.94 35.42 33.87
C GLY A 792 -2.17 33.92 34.14
N VAL A 793 -2.13 33.58 35.43
CA VAL A 793 -2.61 32.29 35.96
C VAL A 793 -3.57 32.57 37.12
N GLU A 794 -4.68 31.86 37.18
CA GLU A 794 -5.64 31.88 38.29
C GLU A 794 -5.50 30.66 39.18
N LEU A 795 -5.65 30.85 40.50
CA LEU A 795 -5.69 29.79 41.49
C LEU A 795 -7.00 29.85 42.28
N GLU A 796 -7.77 28.77 42.25
CA GLU A 796 -9.04 28.66 42.96
C GLU A 796 -8.93 27.77 44.21
N ASN A 797 -9.54 28.22 45.31
CA ASN A 797 -9.67 27.44 46.54
C ASN A 797 -10.95 26.58 46.54
N ASN A 798 -10.78 25.30 46.23
CA ASN A 798 -11.83 24.28 46.25
C ASN A 798 -12.05 23.63 47.62
N SER A 799 -11.46 24.19 48.69
CA SER A 799 -11.82 23.79 50.04
C SER A 799 -13.08 24.51 50.51
N PRO A 800 -13.88 23.88 51.38
CA PRO A 800 -15.02 24.53 52.00
C PRO A 800 -14.61 25.41 53.20
N GLY A 801 -13.33 25.81 53.28
CA GLY A 801 -12.76 26.64 54.31
C GLY A 801 -11.92 27.77 53.72
N THR A 802 -11.04 28.33 54.53
CA THR A 802 -10.08 29.37 54.14
C THR A 802 -8.67 28.78 54.03
N VAL A 803 -7.84 29.34 53.15
CA VAL A 803 -6.44 28.91 52.94
C VAL A 803 -5.58 30.12 52.58
N ASP A 804 -4.31 30.10 53.02
CA ASP A 804 -3.30 31.01 52.53
C ASP A 804 -2.46 30.32 51.44
N LEU A 805 -2.18 31.04 50.35
CA LEU A 805 -1.37 30.58 49.24
C LEU A 805 -0.05 31.35 49.15
N ILE A 806 1.00 30.60 48.85
CA ILE A 806 2.31 31.12 48.47
C ILE A 806 2.65 30.52 47.11
N VAL A 807 3.01 31.36 46.14
CA VAL A 807 3.34 30.92 44.77
C VAL A 807 4.73 31.40 44.42
N ASP A 808 5.60 30.44 44.13
CA ASP A 808 6.96 30.68 43.67
C ASP A 808 7.08 30.32 42.18
N PHE A 809 7.50 31.24 41.33
CA PHE A 809 7.79 31.03 39.92
C PHE A 809 9.19 30.42 39.75
N THR A 810 9.30 29.29 39.03
CA THR A 810 10.56 28.54 38.85
C THR A 810 11.03 28.49 37.39
N GLY A 811 10.18 28.84 36.42
CA GLY A 811 10.51 28.76 35.00
C GLY A 811 9.30 28.90 34.09
N SER A 812 9.53 28.98 32.78
CA SER A 812 8.47 29.15 31.78
C SER A 812 8.75 28.36 30.51
N PHE A 813 7.72 28.20 29.68
CA PHE A 813 7.83 27.67 28.33
C PHE A 813 7.42 28.75 27.35
N SER A 814 8.22 28.98 26.30
CA SER A 814 7.91 30.00 25.29
C SER A 814 8.04 29.48 23.87
N SER A 815 7.15 29.94 22.98
CA SER A 815 7.18 29.60 21.56
C SER A 815 8.17 30.50 20.81
N GLY A 816 9.08 29.91 20.03
CA GLY A 816 10.01 30.65 19.17
C GLY A 816 11.39 29.97 19.05
N PRO A 817 12.07 30.06 17.90
CA PRO A 817 13.21 29.20 17.57
C PRO A 817 14.55 29.55 18.26
N THR A 818 14.58 30.47 19.24
CA THR A 818 15.84 31.06 19.74
C THR A 818 15.91 31.33 21.24
N VAL A 819 14.93 30.90 22.03
CA VAL A 819 14.91 31.16 23.48
C VAL A 819 14.55 29.87 24.24
N GLY A 820 15.49 29.35 25.02
CA GLY A 820 15.27 28.20 25.92
C GLY A 820 15.96 26.90 25.51
N PHE A 821 15.62 25.83 26.23
CA PHE A 821 16.22 24.51 26.15
C PHE A 821 15.17 23.45 25.81
N ALA A 822 15.56 22.43 25.05
CA ALA A 822 14.67 21.33 24.71
C ALA A 822 14.74 20.24 25.80
N TYR A 823 13.64 19.53 26.04
CA TYR A 823 13.57 18.49 27.04
C TYR A 823 14.15 17.17 26.54
N VAL A 824 14.82 16.48 27.44
CA VAL A 824 15.42 15.16 27.22
C VAL A 824 14.81 14.18 28.21
N PRO A 825 13.85 13.35 27.76
CA PRO A 825 13.22 12.36 28.62
C PRO A 825 14.14 11.17 28.86
N ILE A 826 14.34 10.81 30.13
CA ILE A 826 15.11 9.64 30.55
C ILE A 826 14.23 8.68 31.37
N ASP A 827 14.71 7.47 31.60
CA ASP A 827 14.13 6.63 32.65
C ASP A 827 14.48 7.24 34.02
N PRO A 828 13.57 7.29 35.00
CA PRO A 828 13.84 7.91 36.29
C PRO A 828 15.12 7.37 36.98
N VAL A 829 16.08 8.24 37.26
CA VAL A 829 17.37 7.90 37.88
C VAL A 829 17.51 8.54 39.25
N ARG A 830 17.81 7.73 40.27
CA ARG A 830 18.19 8.23 41.59
C ARG A 830 19.63 8.75 41.58
N VAL A 831 19.79 10.07 41.66
CA VAL A 831 21.11 10.73 41.67
C VAL A 831 21.62 11.03 43.08
N LEU A 832 20.73 11.09 44.07
CA LEU A 832 21.09 11.29 45.46
C LEU A 832 20.22 10.43 46.38
N ASP A 833 20.85 9.80 47.37
CA ASP A 833 20.17 9.20 48.53
C ASP A 833 21.06 9.28 49.76
N THR A 834 20.89 10.32 50.57
CA THR A 834 21.75 10.57 51.74
C THR A 834 21.57 9.55 52.86
N ARG A 835 20.62 8.61 52.74
CA ARG A 835 20.53 7.45 53.63
C ARG A 835 21.65 6.45 53.37
N GLN A 836 22.25 6.48 52.18
CA GLN A 836 23.34 5.61 51.78
C GLN A 836 24.70 6.24 52.14
N PRO A 837 25.67 5.47 52.68
CA PRO A 837 26.98 5.99 53.06
C PRO A 837 27.80 6.58 51.89
N ALA A 838 27.52 6.14 50.66
CA ALA A 838 28.22 6.57 49.46
C ALA A 838 27.69 7.88 48.84
N ALA A 839 26.50 8.34 49.23
CA ALA A 839 25.94 9.59 48.74
C ALA A 839 26.60 10.79 49.43
N GLN A 840 27.04 11.77 48.63
CA GLN A 840 27.74 12.95 49.12
C GLN A 840 27.11 14.23 48.58
N LEU A 841 27.08 15.26 49.42
CA LEU A 841 26.77 16.64 49.07
C LEU A 841 28.00 17.50 49.38
N SER A 842 28.25 18.54 48.61
CA SER A 842 29.30 19.51 48.90
C SER A 842 28.76 20.58 49.85
N VAL A 843 29.27 20.64 51.07
CA VAL A 843 28.89 21.62 52.09
C VAL A 843 30.10 22.47 52.43
N GLY A 844 30.05 23.76 52.07
CA GLY A 844 31.19 24.68 52.23
C GLY A 844 32.45 24.22 51.48
N GLY A 845 32.26 23.61 50.29
CA GLY A 845 33.34 23.09 49.45
C GLY A 845 33.95 21.76 49.90
N LYS A 846 33.29 21.05 50.84
CA LYS A 846 33.71 19.73 51.31
C LYS A 846 32.60 18.71 51.09
N MET A 847 32.95 17.57 50.51
CA MET A 847 32.02 16.45 50.37
C MET A 847 31.72 15.83 51.73
N VAL A 848 30.44 15.84 52.09
CA VAL A 848 29.90 15.25 53.33
C VAL A 848 28.85 14.19 52.99
N SER A 849 28.82 13.10 53.76
CA SER A 849 27.80 12.05 53.64
C SER A 849 26.85 12.04 54.85
N GLY A 850 25.64 11.54 54.62
CA GLY A 850 24.59 11.46 55.64
C GLY A 850 23.60 12.63 55.62
N ALA A 851 22.83 12.77 56.69
CA ALA A 851 21.74 13.74 56.79
C ALA A 851 22.24 15.18 56.67
N LEU A 852 21.56 15.99 55.86
CA LEU A 852 21.85 17.41 55.72
C LEU A 852 21.49 18.13 57.04
N PRO A 853 22.43 18.84 57.68
CA PRO A 853 22.18 19.51 58.96
C PRO A 853 21.20 20.68 58.86
N ALA A 854 20.75 21.16 60.02
CA ALA A 854 19.92 22.36 60.16
C ALA A 854 20.59 23.59 59.53
N ASP A 855 19.79 24.46 58.93
CA ASP A 855 20.21 25.76 58.36
C ASP A 855 21.45 25.67 57.47
N THR A 856 21.54 24.61 56.67
CA THR A 856 22.72 24.30 55.84
C THR A 856 22.32 24.07 54.38
N THR A 857 23.15 24.57 53.47
CA THR A 857 23.09 24.27 52.04
C THR A 857 24.07 23.16 51.70
N GLY A 858 23.59 22.13 50.97
CA GLY A 858 24.44 21.14 50.33
C GLY A 858 24.28 21.20 48.81
N MET A 859 25.38 21.35 48.09
CA MET A 859 25.40 21.29 46.63
C MET A 859 25.42 19.83 46.18
N LEU A 860 24.50 19.49 45.28
CA LEU A 860 24.53 18.25 44.49
C LEU A 860 25.31 18.54 43.20
N GLU A 861 26.50 17.94 43.08
CA GLU A 861 27.41 18.14 41.95
C GLU A 861 27.06 17.24 40.76
N PHE A 862 27.17 17.79 39.55
CA PHE A 862 27.05 17.12 38.26
C PHE A 862 28.40 17.21 37.50
N PRO A 863 29.40 16.36 37.82
CA PRO A 863 30.73 16.48 37.25
C PRO A 863 30.76 16.13 35.74
N GLY A 864 30.73 17.15 34.90
CA GLY A 864 30.98 17.05 33.45
C GLY A 864 29.81 16.45 32.65
N ALA A 865 29.83 15.13 32.46
CA ALA A 865 28.77 14.42 31.74
C ALA A 865 27.52 14.27 32.64
N PRO A 866 26.30 14.32 32.08
CA PRO A 866 25.10 14.07 32.87
C PRO A 866 25.25 12.71 33.57
N PRO A 867 25.17 12.61 34.92
CA PRO A 867 25.30 11.35 35.63
C PRO A 867 24.17 10.34 35.32
N PHE A 868 23.18 10.77 34.53
CA PHE A 868 22.06 10.02 34.00
C PHE A 868 22.28 9.52 32.55
N GLY A 869 23.45 9.76 31.95
CA GLY A 869 23.73 9.46 30.54
C GLY A 869 23.17 10.53 29.60
N GLY A 870 23.90 10.86 28.53
CA GLY A 870 23.52 11.94 27.61
C GLY A 870 24.73 12.69 27.01
N PRO A 871 24.69 13.11 25.73
CA PRO A 871 25.79 13.82 25.08
C PRO A 871 25.59 15.34 25.03
N ALA A 872 24.41 15.85 25.42
CA ALA A 872 24.24 17.28 25.67
C ALA A 872 24.38 17.59 27.16
N THR A 873 25.10 18.67 27.44
CA THR A 873 25.30 19.17 28.79
C THR A 873 23.96 19.68 29.34
N PRO A 874 23.45 19.10 30.44
CA PRO A 874 22.17 19.53 31.00
C PRO A 874 22.26 20.98 31.49
N ARG A 875 21.22 21.75 31.19
CA ARG A 875 21.06 23.17 31.51
C ARG A 875 20.06 23.40 32.64
N ALA A 876 19.08 22.51 32.75
CA ALA A 876 18.18 22.37 33.88
C ALA A 876 17.78 20.90 34.03
N ILE A 877 17.22 20.52 35.18
CA ILE A 877 16.66 19.18 35.40
C ILE A 877 15.19 19.29 35.80
N ALA A 878 14.42 18.28 35.39
CA ALA A 878 13.14 17.94 35.99
C ALA A 878 13.41 16.80 36.99
N ALA A 879 13.18 17.06 38.27
CA ALA A 879 13.49 16.12 39.33
C ALA A 879 12.39 16.06 40.38
N ASN A 880 12.35 14.98 41.12
CA ASN A 880 11.56 14.84 42.33
C ASN A 880 12.47 14.84 43.56
N VAL A 881 12.29 15.82 44.44
CA VAL A 881 13.05 15.95 45.69
C VAL A 881 12.22 15.38 46.83
N THR A 882 12.78 14.43 47.56
CA THR A 882 12.12 13.80 48.71
C THR A 882 12.88 14.05 50.00
N VAL A 883 12.19 14.59 51.00
CA VAL A 883 12.66 14.60 52.39
C VAL A 883 12.16 13.35 53.10
N THR A 884 13.03 12.68 53.84
CA THR A 884 12.67 11.59 54.74
C THR A 884 13.42 11.65 56.06
N ARG A 885 12.83 11.09 57.12
CA ARG A 885 13.37 11.10 58.50
C ARG A 885 13.80 12.49 59.01
N PRO A 886 13.06 13.59 58.76
CA PRO A 886 13.42 14.90 59.28
C PRO A 886 13.26 14.92 60.81
N THR A 887 14.22 15.51 61.51
CA THR A 887 14.23 15.56 62.98
C THR A 887 13.42 16.74 63.56
N ALA A 888 13.10 17.72 62.74
CA ALA A 888 12.18 18.83 62.99
C ALA A 888 11.36 19.15 61.74
N GLY A 889 10.30 19.94 61.85
CA GLY A 889 9.57 20.46 60.68
C GLY A 889 10.28 21.66 60.04
N GLY A 890 10.11 21.85 58.74
CA GLY A 890 10.71 22.95 57.99
C GLY A 890 10.46 22.82 56.48
N TYR A 891 11.41 23.31 55.68
CA TYR A 891 11.29 23.33 54.22
C TYR A 891 12.65 23.11 53.52
N ILE A 892 12.59 22.64 52.27
CA ILE A 892 13.74 22.61 51.36
C ILE A 892 13.59 23.72 50.32
N VAL A 893 14.70 24.34 49.96
CA VAL A 893 14.81 25.19 48.77
C VAL A 893 15.79 24.54 47.81
N THR A 894 15.35 24.31 46.58
CA THR A 894 16.17 23.82 45.48
C THR A 894 16.39 24.95 44.49
N TYR A 895 17.65 25.29 44.20
CA TYR A 895 17.97 26.42 43.34
C TYR A 895 19.34 26.25 42.65
N PRO A 896 19.64 26.99 41.57
CA PRO A 896 20.96 26.97 40.92
C PRO A 896 22.09 27.40 41.87
N ASP A 897 23.22 26.68 41.88
CA ASP A 897 24.38 26.94 42.77
C ASP A 897 25.09 28.29 42.50
N ASP A 898 24.87 28.91 41.33
CA ASP A 898 25.44 30.21 40.97
C ASP A 898 24.66 31.42 41.53
N ILE A 899 23.61 31.18 42.32
CA ILE A 899 22.85 32.25 42.99
C ILE A 899 23.45 32.59 44.35
N SER A 900 23.70 33.88 44.58
CA SER A 900 24.18 34.36 45.88
C SER A 900 23.06 34.38 46.92
N GLY A 901 23.13 33.50 47.90
CA GLY A 901 22.20 33.44 49.03
C GLY A 901 20.96 32.60 48.73
N VAL A 902 20.28 32.17 49.80
CA VAL A 902 19.10 31.30 49.70
C VAL A 902 17.90 32.10 49.19
N PRO A 903 17.27 31.70 48.07
CA PRO A 903 16.05 32.34 47.59
C PRO A 903 14.91 32.29 48.62
N ASN A 904 14.06 33.32 48.65
CA ASN A 904 12.86 33.33 49.49
C ASN A 904 11.74 32.50 48.83
N SER A 905 11.98 31.20 48.66
CA SER A 905 11.06 30.22 48.09
C SER A 905 11.00 28.98 48.98
N SER A 906 10.13 28.02 48.68
CA SER A 906 10.20 26.69 49.31
C SER A 906 9.75 25.59 48.36
N THR A 907 10.69 24.82 47.82
CA THR A 907 10.42 23.66 46.95
C THR A 907 9.53 22.63 47.62
N LEU A 908 9.72 22.32 48.90
CA LEU A 908 8.78 21.46 49.63
C LEU A 908 8.77 21.76 51.12
N ASN A 909 7.66 21.45 51.78
CA ASN A 909 7.48 21.64 53.22
C ASN A 909 7.23 20.29 53.90
N PHE A 910 7.76 20.11 55.11
CA PHE A 910 7.70 18.85 55.83
C PHE A 910 7.52 19.03 57.33
N GLY A 911 6.89 18.03 57.96
CA GLY A 911 6.79 17.91 59.41
C GLY A 911 7.88 17.00 59.98
N LYS A 912 8.04 16.99 61.31
CA LYS A 912 8.95 16.05 61.97
C LYS A 912 8.55 14.59 61.66
N GLY A 913 9.51 13.79 61.21
CA GLY A 913 9.33 12.36 60.91
C GLY A 913 8.56 12.04 59.62
N SER A 914 8.05 13.03 58.87
CA SER A 914 7.33 12.77 57.63
C SER A 914 8.25 12.34 56.49
N THR A 915 7.69 11.70 55.47
CA THR A 915 8.34 11.55 54.16
C THR A 915 7.46 12.25 53.14
N VAL A 916 8.01 13.25 52.46
CA VAL A 916 7.28 14.13 51.53
C VAL A 916 8.17 14.34 50.31
N ALA A 917 7.56 14.30 49.14
CA ALA A 917 8.24 14.58 47.88
C ALA A 917 7.53 15.72 47.15
N ASN A 918 8.27 16.48 46.36
CA ASN A 918 7.72 17.41 45.41
C ASN A 918 8.59 17.46 44.14
N ALA A 919 7.94 17.59 42.99
CA ALA A 919 8.61 17.88 41.74
C ALA A 919 9.27 19.27 41.78
N THR A 920 10.35 19.42 41.00
CA THR A 920 11.03 20.69 40.77
C THR A 920 11.69 20.71 39.40
N ASN A 921 11.45 21.77 38.63
CA ASN A 921 12.29 22.17 37.52
C ASN A 921 13.32 23.20 37.99
N VAL A 922 14.61 22.87 37.90
CA VAL A 922 15.69 23.74 38.42
C VAL A 922 16.85 23.84 37.42
N ALA A 923 17.36 25.06 37.21
CA ALA A 923 18.57 25.27 36.42
C ALA A 923 19.81 24.65 37.09
N ILE A 924 20.71 24.13 36.25
CA ILE A 924 22.04 23.73 36.68
C ILE A 924 22.99 24.89 36.40
N ALA A 925 23.67 25.36 37.45
CA ALA A 925 24.72 26.38 37.34
C ALA A 925 25.82 25.91 36.37
N GLN A 926 26.32 26.79 35.50
CA GLN A 926 27.53 26.52 34.70
C GLN A 926 28.73 27.20 35.31
N ALA A 927 29.34 26.51 36.26
CA ALA A 927 30.54 26.98 36.94
C ALA A 927 31.70 26.01 36.71
N ALA A 928 32.77 26.15 37.48
CA ALA A 928 33.86 25.16 37.47
C ALA A 928 33.38 23.75 37.90
N VAL A 929 32.31 23.70 38.69
CA VAL A 929 31.55 22.49 39.02
C VAL A 929 30.08 22.81 38.75
N ASN A 930 29.43 22.03 37.88
CA ASN A 930 28.00 22.19 37.61
C ASN A 930 27.21 21.60 38.78
N GLY A 931 26.17 22.29 39.26
CA GLY A 931 25.46 21.87 40.47
C GLY A 931 24.11 22.52 40.68
N ILE A 932 23.34 21.93 41.59
CA ILE A 932 22.17 22.56 42.23
C ILE A 932 22.39 22.59 43.74
N ASP A 933 21.84 23.60 44.38
CA ASP A 933 21.83 23.75 45.82
C ASP A 933 20.54 23.20 46.44
N LEU A 934 20.70 22.51 47.57
CA LEU A 934 19.62 22.03 48.43
C LEU A 934 19.80 22.65 49.81
N TYR A 935 18.97 23.63 50.15
CA TYR A 935 18.99 24.28 51.46
C TYR A 935 17.96 23.67 52.41
N ASN A 936 18.40 23.29 53.62
CA ASN A 936 17.53 22.84 54.70
C ASN A 936 17.21 23.99 55.66
N GLY A 937 16.02 24.60 55.51
CA GLY A 937 15.52 25.67 56.37
C GLY A 937 14.79 25.18 57.63
N SER A 938 15.23 24.07 58.22
CA SER A 938 14.66 23.53 59.45
C SER A 938 15.66 23.59 60.61
N PRO A 939 15.20 23.63 61.88
CA PRO A 939 16.09 23.57 63.04
C PRO A 939 16.62 22.14 63.32
N GLY A 940 16.44 21.20 62.40
CA GLY A 940 16.86 19.81 62.52
C GLY A 940 17.57 19.31 61.27
N SER A 941 18.10 18.09 61.32
CA SER A 941 18.63 17.40 60.13
C SER A 941 17.56 16.68 59.32
N VAL A 942 17.82 16.49 58.03
CA VAL A 942 16.96 15.82 57.05
C VAL A 942 17.74 14.80 56.21
N GLN A 943 17.10 13.71 55.79
CA GLN A 943 17.62 12.88 54.70
C GLN A 943 16.96 13.29 53.39
N LEU A 944 17.75 13.38 52.33
CA LEU A 944 17.33 13.77 50.99
C LEU A 944 17.49 12.62 50.02
N VAL A 945 16.50 12.48 49.15
CA VAL A 945 16.55 11.65 47.94
C VAL A 945 16.21 12.55 46.77
N VAL A 946 16.98 12.46 45.69
CA VAL A 946 16.70 13.18 44.44
C VAL A 946 16.66 12.16 43.33
N ASP A 947 15.49 12.06 42.70
CA ASP A 947 15.23 11.24 41.53
C ASP A 947 15.08 12.20 40.33
N VAL A 948 15.83 12.00 39.24
CA VAL A 948 15.77 12.83 38.02
C VAL A 948 14.95 12.10 36.97
N ASP A 949 13.91 12.76 36.47
CA ASP A 949 12.98 12.19 35.49
C ASP A 949 13.29 12.66 34.05
N GLY A 950 14.05 13.75 33.92
CA GLY A 950 14.55 14.28 32.64
C GLY A 950 15.39 15.53 32.83
N TYR A 951 15.94 16.05 31.74
CA TYR A 951 16.74 17.28 31.77
C TYR A 951 16.49 18.15 30.55
N TYR A 952 16.79 19.44 30.63
CA TYR A 952 16.69 20.37 29.52
C TYR A 952 18.09 20.73 29.01
N ALA A 953 18.30 20.73 27.69
CA ALA A 953 19.61 21.00 27.08
C ALA A 953 19.55 21.85 25.81
#